data_AF-A0A7X9C8A8-F1
#
_entry.id   AF-A0A7X9C8A8-F1
#
_cell.length_a   1.000
_cell.length_b   1.000
_cell.length_c   1.000
_cell.angle_alpha   90.00
_cell.angle_beta   90.00
_cell.angle_gamma   90.00
#
_symmetry.space_group_name_H-M   'P 1'
#
loop_
_entity.id
_entity.type
_entity.pdbx_description
1 polymer ?
#
loop_
_entity_poly.entity_id
_entity_poly.type
_entity_poly.pdbx_seq_one_letter_code
_entity_poly.pdbx_strand_id
1 'polypeptide(L)'
;MRTSTQVREIMLDATGVMRIRTEGVELRVLMMSADIVRIRAGFDGDFAEQSYSLMTTAWEDGTDELFGDERMRVTPPPVRLEDHEDSSILHGPRLRVEVRRSPLEVRVLDADGSVLHADVPLLAYREDSNRRRIHASRIEPGDAFVGFGETTGPLDKAMHQVTLSPRDSLGYDAEKSAPLYKHIPFHLKVNRESRRAVGYFYHCTHDVSFDLGRSHSNYYPHHSQMIADGGDIDLFLIAGPAVRDVVARYTELTGRPPVLPRRALGYLASSMYYAELDADSDAAITRFVDRAREHGIPVDGFQLSSGYTTQETEEGAKRCVFTWNNDRFPDPREFFSEMAERGVIVSPNVKPGILRVHPRLTEFSRRHVFVDASDDAITRGAGTTPALAVDTGEGTAADGARPAAVGAWWGGPGHFVDFTSAQARDAWKEWLTESVLDQGTASVWNDNCEYESLLDLDSRVEGDGVPATLASTRNVMSNLMCHVTEEAIAEAHPDERPFIVCRAGHAGIQRYAQTWAGDNSTSWATLRANIATILGMSLSGVANQGCDIGGFHGPRPEPELLLRWVQHGIFQPRFSIHSVNSDNTVTEPWMYPEITPLIRDAILLRYRLIPYLYSLMVRASREGLPIMEPLLSAFQHDPEGYDTTDTFMVGDSLLVATVLEQGATARTVRFPAGEVFYDLATRRRHEGGSTCVEPVGPESIPLYLRAGGIIPCAVEQPTDLARDEVRTLRLLCAPERDGSFVLHEDDGHSRAHEREQRRETRVTMTAGSTVRLSLECTGEYRSAVRTLLFDVVNPDRAPLRVQRDGRPVPHRESPEDLEAAELGWVYNASLGSVLVKVPHTGTDLDLEISFDHFDMIGM
;
A
#
# COMPACT_ATOMS: atom_id res chain seq x y z
N MET A 1 -8.62 30.06 -21.87
CA MET A 1 -7.74 29.31 -22.79
C MET A 1 -6.42 30.01 -22.91
N ARG A 2 -5.35 29.35 -22.44
CA ARG A 2 -3.97 29.82 -22.52
C ARG A 2 -3.12 28.68 -23.06
N THR A 3 -2.15 28.99 -23.91
CA THR A 3 -1.20 28.02 -24.47
C THR A 3 0.18 28.62 -24.36
N SER A 4 1.12 27.86 -23.82
CA SER A 4 2.53 28.27 -23.72
C SER A 4 3.32 27.70 -24.89
N THR A 5 3.68 28.56 -25.84
CA THR A 5 4.43 28.21 -27.05
C THR A 5 5.75 28.96 -27.20
N GLN A 6 5.94 30.10 -26.54
CA GLN A 6 7.17 30.89 -26.60
C GLN A 6 7.65 31.33 -25.21
N VAL A 7 8.96 31.34 -25.01
CA VAL A 7 9.58 31.88 -23.81
C VAL A 7 9.83 33.37 -23.99
N ARG A 8 9.32 34.19 -23.07
CA ARG A 8 9.58 35.64 -23.00
C ARG A 8 10.83 35.95 -22.20
N GLU A 9 11.02 35.24 -21.09
CA GLU A 9 12.09 35.52 -20.13
C GLU A 9 12.45 34.24 -19.36
N ILE A 10 13.75 34.05 -19.08
CA ILE A 10 14.25 33.04 -18.17
C ILE A 10 15.15 33.73 -17.15
N MET A 11 14.93 33.45 -15.87
CA MET A 11 15.75 33.97 -14.77
C MET A 11 16.03 32.86 -13.76
N LEU A 12 17.21 32.86 -13.17
CA LEU A 12 17.54 32.07 -11.98
C LEU A 12 17.53 33.01 -10.78
N ASP A 13 16.70 32.73 -9.78
CA ASP A 13 16.68 33.54 -8.56
C ASP A 13 17.73 33.09 -7.53
N ALA A 14 17.86 33.87 -6.45
CA ALA A 14 18.84 33.63 -5.39
C ALA A 14 18.59 32.34 -4.60
N THR A 15 17.38 31.76 -4.69
CA THR A 15 17.02 30.49 -4.04
C THR A 15 17.29 29.28 -4.93
N GLY A 16 17.79 29.49 -6.16
CA GLY A 16 18.09 28.43 -7.11
C GLY A 16 16.88 27.98 -7.93
N VAL A 17 15.76 28.72 -7.89
CA VAL A 17 14.58 28.44 -8.72
C VAL A 17 14.74 29.12 -10.08
N MET A 18 14.65 28.33 -11.15
CA MET A 18 14.60 28.85 -12.51
C MET A 18 13.15 29.20 -12.88
N ARG A 19 12.89 30.47 -13.15
CA ARG A 19 11.60 31.00 -13.58
C ARG A 19 11.59 31.16 -15.10
N ILE A 20 10.62 30.55 -15.76
CA ILE A 20 10.41 30.62 -17.21
C ILE A 20 9.07 31.32 -17.44
N ARG A 21 9.08 32.54 -17.96
CA ARG A 21 7.85 33.26 -18.30
C ARG A 21 7.52 33.06 -19.76
N THR A 22 6.31 32.61 -20.05
CA THR A 22 5.79 32.43 -21.42
C THR A 22 4.67 33.44 -21.70
N GLU A 23 4.08 33.40 -22.89
CA GLU A 23 2.84 34.13 -23.16
C GLU A 23 1.60 33.55 -22.46
N GLY A 24 1.66 32.31 -21.98
CA GLY A 24 0.53 31.60 -21.38
C GLY A 24 0.60 31.44 -19.87
N VAL A 25 1.78 31.13 -19.32
CA VAL A 25 1.99 30.76 -17.92
C VAL A 25 3.43 31.05 -17.45
N GLU A 26 3.63 31.19 -16.14
CA GLU A 26 4.97 31.12 -15.55
C GLU A 26 5.25 29.68 -15.10
N LEU A 27 6.40 29.13 -15.49
CA LEU A 27 6.92 27.89 -14.94
C LEU A 27 8.02 28.18 -13.92
N ARG A 28 8.05 27.39 -12.84
CA ARG A 28 9.13 27.36 -11.86
C ARG A 28 9.76 25.98 -11.85
N VAL A 29 11.07 25.93 -12.06
CA VAL A 29 11.86 24.70 -12.04
C VAL A 29 12.78 24.74 -10.84
N LEU A 30 12.65 23.74 -9.97
CA LEU A 30 13.46 23.57 -8.77
C LEU A 30 14.10 22.19 -8.78
N MET A 31 15.43 22.13 -8.63
CA MET A 31 16.11 20.87 -8.31
C MET A 31 15.85 20.58 -6.84
N MET A 32 15.01 19.59 -6.55
CA MET A 32 14.65 19.22 -5.18
C MET A 32 15.77 18.40 -4.51
N SER A 33 16.40 17.52 -5.29
CA SER A 33 17.57 16.74 -4.90
C SER A 33 18.47 16.50 -6.12
N ALA A 34 19.50 15.68 -5.98
CA ALA A 34 20.28 15.26 -7.15
C ALA A 34 19.44 14.47 -8.17
N ASP A 35 18.37 13.79 -7.73
CA ASP A 35 17.59 12.84 -8.53
C ASP A 35 16.15 13.29 -8.81
N ILE A 36 15.72 14.42 -8.23
CA ILE A 36 14.34 14.90 -8.31
C ILE A 36 14.33 16.35 -8.77
N VAL A 37 13.55 16.63 -9.82
CA VAL A 37 13.25 17.98 -10.27
C VAL A 37 11.75 18.23 -10.20
N ARG A 38 11.36 19.39 -9.65
CA ARG A 38 9.99 19.88 -9.61
C ARG A 38 9.81 20.93 -10.71
N ILE A 39 8.74 20.81 -11.49
CA ILE A 39 8.32 21.76 -12.53
C ILE A 39 6.88 22.16 -12.21
N ARG A 40 6.67 23.40 -11.78
CA ARG A 40 5.34 23.94 -11.44
C ARG A 40 4.94 25.02 -12.42
N ALA A 41 3.84 24.83 -13.15
CA ALA A 41 3.25 25.85 -14.02
C ALA A 41 1.98 26.43 -13.37
N GLY A 42 2.08 27.69 -12.94
CA GLY A 42 1.04 28.39 -12.18
C GLY A 42 0.13 29.24 -13.06
N PHE A 43 -1.06 28.73 -13.41
CA PHE A 43 -1.98 29.43 -14.33
C PHE A 43 -2.68 30.62 -13.69
N ASP A 44 -2.87 30.59 -12.38
CA ASP A 44 -3.51 31.68 -11.65
C ASP A 44 -2.49 32.73 -11.16
N GLY A 45 -1.18 32.45 -11.35
CA GLY A 45 -0.08 33.31 -10.92
C GLY A 45 0.19 33.28 -9.42
N ASP A 46 -0.61 32.51 -8.68
CA ASP A 46 -0.37 32.18 -7.29
C ASP A 46 0.56 30.96 -7.19
N PHE A 47 1.58 31.08 -6.36
CA PHE A 47 2.54 30.02 -6.09
C PHE A 47 2.67 29.78 -4.58
N ALA A 48 1.63 30.13 -3.81
CA ALA A 48 1.51 29.68 -2.43
C ALA A 48 1.62 28.15 -2.37
N GLU A 49 2.21 27.67 -1.29
CA GLU A 49 2.48 26.26 -1.05
C GLU A 49 1.56 25.80 0.08
N GLN A 50 0.78 24.77 -0.19
CA GLN A 50 -0.20 24.24 0.75
C GLN A 50 -0.41 22.75 0.48
N SER A 51 0.54 21.92 0.92
CA SER A 51 0.54 20.48 0.64
C SER A 51 0.16 19.63 1.85
N TYR A 52 -0.91 18.85 1.71
CA TYR A 52 -1.28 17.80 2.65
C TYR A 52 -0.55 16.45 2.40
N SER A 53 0.26 16.39 1.34
CA SER A 53 0.82 15.14 0.81
C SER A 53 2.34 15.07 0.82
N LEU A 54 3.04 16.19 0.63
CA LEU A 54 4.50 16.25 0.52
C LEU A 54 5.21 16.32 1.87
N MET A 55 5.63 15.22 2.46
CA MET A 55 6.41 15.22 3.70
C MET A 55 7.83 15.78 3.57
N THR A 56 8.42 15.71 2.38
CA THR A 56 9.76 16.29 2.13
C THR A 56 9.61 17.50 1.20
N THR A 57 10.00 18.68 1.69
CA THR A 57 9.81 19.96 0.99
C THR A 57 11.05 20.85 1.14
N ALA A 58 11.21 21.81 0.23
CA ALA A 58 12.36 22.73 0.21
C ALA A 58 12.00 24.22 0.41
N TRP A 59 10.76 24.48 0.86
CA TRP A 59 10.13 25.80 0.96
C TRP A 59 9.17 25.81 2.15
N GLU A 60 9.01 26.92 2.83
CA GLU A 60 7.94 27.06 3.85
C GLU A 60 6.58 26.74 3.22
N ASP A 61 5.80 25.90 3.88
CA ASP A 61 4.50 25.43 3.42
C ASP A 61 3.40 25.85 4.41
N GLY A 62 2.21 26.19 3.92
CA GLY A 62 1.09 26.61 4.75
C GLY A 62 0.62 25.54 5.73
N THR A 63 0.96 24.27 5.50
CA THR A 63 0.63 23.15 6.38
C THR A 63 1.78 22.72 7.29
N ASP A 64 2.88 23.49 7.37
CA ASP A 64 4.03 23.15 8.21
C ASP A 64 3.63 23.04 9.70
N GLU A 65 2.71 23.87 10.20
CA GLU A 65 2.21 23.79 11.58
C GLU A 65 1.42 22.49 11.84
N LEU A 66 0.63 22.05 10.86
CA LEU A 66 -0.17 20.82 10.97
C LEU A 66 0.72 19.57 11.10
N PHE A 67 1.79 19.48 10.31
CA PHE A 67 2.64 18.29 10.29
C PHE A 67 3.87 18.37 11.19
N GLY A 68 4.23 19.56 11.67
CA GLY A 68 5.31 19.77 12.61
C GLY A 68 6.58 18.98 12.27
N ASP A 69 7.03 18.14 13.21
CA ASP A 69 8.25 17.34 13.09
C ASP A 69 8.15 16.20 12.05
N GLU A 70 6.95 15.83 11.57
CA GLU A 70 6.82 14.88 10.45
C GLU A 70 7.31 15.49 9.13
N ARG A 71 7.29 16.82 8.99
CA ARG A 71 7.76 17.50 7.78
C ARG A 71 9.28 17.61 7.77
N MET A 72 9.90 17.02 6.74
CA MET A 72 11.33 17.18 6.49
C MET A 72 11.60 18.35 5.54
N ARG A 73 12.39 19.33 6.02
CA ARG A 73 12.92 20.44 5.21
C ARG A 73 14.28 20.07 4.64
N VAL A 74 14.40 19.96 3.32
CA VAL A 74 15.69 19.74 2.63
C VAL A 74 16.21 21.01 1.99
N THR A 75 17.53 21.09 1.81
CA THR A 75 18.17 22.19 1.08
C THR A 75 18.36 21.78 -0.39
N PRO A 76 17.80 22.53 -1.36
CA PRO A 76 18.07 22.30 -2.77
C PRO A 76 19.58 22.30 -3.08
N PRO A 77 20.06 21.40 -3.95
CA PRO A 77 21.44 21.43 -4.38
C PRO A 77 21.77 22.71 -5.17
N PRO A 78 23.05 23.12 -5.20
CA PRO A 78 23.47 24.24 -6.04
C PRO A 78 23.20 23.95 -7.52
N VAL A 79 22.77 24.97 -8.24
CA VAL A 79 22.48 24.90 -9.68
C VAL A 79 23.22 26.00 -10.44
N ARG A 80 23.45 25.77 -11.73
CA ARG A 80 24.04 26.75 -12.64
C ARG A 80 23.19 26.89 -13.89
N LEU A 81 22.73 28.09 -14.17
CA LEU A 81 22.05 28.41 -15.42
C LEU A 81 23.09 28.79 -16.50
N GLU A 82 23.04 28.10 -17.62
CA GLU A 82 23.77 28.41 -18.84
C GLU A 82 22.77 28.88 -19.90
N ASP A 83 22.99 30.06 -20.47
CA ASP A 83 22.06 30.67 -21.41
C ASP A 83 22.63 30.75 -22.83
N HIS A 84 21.80 30.46 -23.82
CA HIS A 84 22.10 30.49 -25.24
C HIS A 84 21.02 31.26 -26.00
N GLU A 85 21.26 31.53 -27.28
CA GLU A 85 20.34 32.30 -28.14
C GLU A 85 18.94 31.68 -28.20
N ASP A 86 18.84 30.38 -28.46
CA ASP A 86 17.56 29.68 -28.64
C ASP A 86 17.15 28.77 -27.47
N SER A 87 17.99 28.64 -26.44
CA SER A 87 17.77 27.73 -25.32
C SER A 87 18.49 28.15 -24.05
N SER A 88 18.08 27.59 -22.92
CA SER A 88 18.80 27.70 -21.65
C SER A 88 18.90 26.33 -21.00
N ILE A 89 19.97 26.09 -20.24
CA ILE A 89 20.25 24.82 -19.58
C ILE A 89 20.50 25.06 -18.10
N LEU A 90 19.67 24.46 -17.25
CA LEU A 90 19.89 24.42 -15.81
C LEU A 90 20.65 23.16 -15.43
N HIS A 91 21.88 23.31 -14.96
CA HIS A 91 22.73 22.21 -14.50
C HIS A 91 22.52 21.99 -13.00
N GLY A 92 22.07 20.80 -12.61
CA GLY A 92 22.13 20.29 -11.24
C GLY A 92 23.28 19.30 -11.05
N PRO A 93 23.36 18.61 -9.89
CA PRO A 93 24.44 17.66 -9.61
C PRO A 93 24.46 16.44 -10.55
N ARG A 94 23.27 15.94 -10.91
CA ARG A 94 23.09 14.78 -11.79
C ARG A 94 22.14 15.09 -12.93
N LEU A 95 21.00 15.73 -12.64
CA LEU A 95 20.03 16.12 -13.65
C LEU A 95 20.40 17.44 -14.33
N ARG A 96 20.04 17.55 -15.61
CA ARG A 96 20.01 18.83 -16.35
C ARG A 96 18.63 19.08 -16.94
N VAL A 97 18.20 20.33 -16.91
CA VAL A 97 16.94 20.77 -17.54
C VAL A 97 17.28 21.67 -18.71
N GLU A 98 16.90 21.25 -19.92
CA GLU A 98 17.07 22.03 -21.15
C GLU A 98 15.73 22.67 -21.52
N VAL A 99 15.73 23.97 -21.78
CA VAL A 99 14.55 24.75 -22.16
C VAL A 99 14.78 25.34 -23.54
N ARG A 100 14.09 24.85 -24.57
CA ARG A 100 14.04 25.53 -25.88
C ARG A 100 13.05 26.69 -25.81
N ARG A 101 13.43 27.85 -26.35
CA ARG A 101 12.65 29.09 -26.25
C ARG A 101 11.44 29.14 -27.18
N SER A 102 11.57 28.67 -28.43
CA SER A 102 10.48 28.73 -29.43
C SER A 102 10.62 27.62 -30.49
N PRO A 103 9.64 26.70 -30.64
CA PRO A 103 8.53 26.50 -29.72
C PRO A 103 9.03 25.96 -28.37
N LEU A 104 8.39 26.39 -27.28
CA LEU A 104 8.67 25.94 -25.91
C LEU A 104 8.76 24.42 -25.85
N GLU A 105 9.84 23.92 -25.27
CA GLU A 105 10.04 22.52 -24.93
C GLU A 105 10.95 22.45 -23.72
N VAL A 106 10.47 21.85 -22.62
CA VAL A 106 11.31 21.48 -21.48
C VAL A 106 11.72 20.01 -21.62
N ARG A 107 13.01 19.74 -21.45
CA ARG A 107 13.57 18.38 -21.39
C ARG A 107 14.32 18.21 -20.08
N VAL A 108 14.17 17.04 -19.46
CA VAL A 108 14.97 16.64 -18.30
C VAL A 108 15.84 15.46 -18.72
N LEU A 109 17.14 15.59 -18.52
CA LEU A 109 18.12 14.58 -18.88
C LEU A 109 18.91 14.14 -17.66
N ASP A 110 19.29 12.87 -17.65
CA ASP A 110 20.21 12.30 -16.65
C ASP A 110 21.68 12.65 -17.01
N ALA A 111 22.60 12.33 -16.09
CA ALA A 111 24.02 12.61 -16.21
C ALA A 111 24.68 11.95 -17.45
N ASP A 112 24.18 10.80 -17.89
CA ASP A 112 24.64 10.11 -19.11
C ASP A 112 24.03 10.68 -20.41
N GLY A 113 23.15 11.66 -20.30
CA GLY A 113 22.45 12.30 -21.41
C GLY A 113 21.17 11.60 -21.86
N SER A 114 20.74 10.55 -21.17
CA SER A 114 19.42 9.93 -21.38
C SER A 114 18.31 10.94 -21.14
N VAL A 115 17.32 11.00 -22.04
CA VAL A 115 16.15 11.87 -21.89
C VAL A 115 15.14 11.17 -20.98
N LEU A 116 14.93 11.72 -19.78
CA LEU A 116 13.96 11.21 -18.83
C LEU A 116 12.55 11.75 -19.12
N HIS A 117 12.49 13.00 -19.56
CA HIS A 117 11.25 13.69 -19.89
C HIS A 117 11.48 14.67 -21.05
N ALA A 118 10.49 14.81 -21.91
CA ALA A 118 10.42 15.86 -22.92
C ALA A 118 8.96 16.27 -23.15
N ASP A 119 8.71 17.57 -23.16
CA ASP A 119 7.43 18.13 -23.54
C ASP A 119 7.11 17.90 -25.02
N VAL A 120 5.83 17.95 -25.36
CA VAL A 120 5.37 18.07 -26.75
C VAL A 120 5.33 19.56 -27.15
N PRO A 121 6.16 20.01 -28.12
CA PRO A 121 6.15 21.39 -28.55
C PRO A 121 4.76 21.83 -28.99
N LEU A 122 4.39 23.08 -28.66
CA LEU A 122 3.05 23.67 -28.88
C LEU A 122 1.91 23.10 -28.01
N LEU A 123 2.10 21.96 -27.34
CA LEU A 123 1.10 21.32 -26.47
C LEU A 123 1.51 21.23 -25.00
N ALA A 124 2.74 21.61 -24.67
CA ALA A 124 3.39 21.42 -23.38
C ALA A 124 2.50 21.80 -22.18
N TYR A 125 2.11 23.09 -22.06
CA TYR A 125 1.30 23.59 -20.94
C TYR A 125 0.13 24.42 -21.48
N ARG A 126 -1.09 23.99 -21.15
CA ARG A 126 -2.33 24.61 -21.64
C ARG A 126 -3.39 24.72 -20.54
N GLU A 127 -4.22 25.75 -20.68
CA GLU A 127 -5.50 25.89 -20.00
C GLU A 127 -6.59 25.91 -21.07
N ASP A 128 -7.66 25.12 -20.92
CA ASP A 128 -8.78 25.13 -21.88
C ASP A 128 -9.85 26.20 -21.58
N SER A 129 -11.03 26.11 -22.21
CA SER A 129 -12.15 27.05 -21.97
C SER A 129 -12.85 26.82 -20.63
N ASN A 130 -12.74 25.61 -20.09
CA ASN A 130 -13.32 25.21 -18.81
C ASN A 130 -12.32 25.39 -17.66
N ARG A 131 -11.18 26.05 -17.93
CA ARG A 131 -10.06 26.25 -17.00
C ARG A 131 -9.37 24.96 -16.54
N ARG A 132 -9.54 23.85 -17.25
CA ARG A 132 -8.79 22.63 -16.95
C ARG A 132 -7.33 22.80 -17.35
N ARG A 133 -6.43 22.23 -16.55
CA ARG A 133 -4.97 22.27 -16.79
C ARG A 133 -4.57 21.06 -17.59
N ILE A 134 -3.79 21.26 -18.65
CA ILE A 134 -3.41 20.19 -19.57
C ILE A 134 -1.90 20.20 -19.79
N HIS A 135 -1.28 19.05 -19.53
CA HIS A 135 0.14 18.80 -19.75
C HIS A 135 0.34 17.68 -20.78
N ALA A 136 1.23 17.86 -21.76
CA ALA A 136 1.53 16.83 -22.76
C ALA A 136 3.03 16.49 -22.79
N SER A 137 3.35 15.21 -22.56
CA SER A 137 4.72 14.68 -22.55
C SER A 137 4.92 13.66 -23.65
N ARG A 138 6.08 13.69 -24.31
CA ARG A 138 6.44 12.69 -25.33
C ARG A 138 6.58 11.31 -24.72
N ILE A 139 6.18 10.31 -25.50
CA ILE A 139 6.31 8.89 -25.16
C ILE A 139 6.93 8.15 -26.35
N GLU A 140 7.51 6.99 -26.06
CA GLU A 140 8.13 6.11 -27.04
C GLU A 140 7.33 4.80 -27.18
N PRO A 141 7.39 4.08 -28.32
CA PRO A 141 6.63 2.84 -28.52
C PRO A 141 6.87 1.73 -27.48
N GLY A 142 8.00 1.77 -26.77
CA GLY A 142 8.37 0.81 -25.73
C GLY A 142 8.04 1.26 -24.30
N ASP A 143 7.41 2.42 -24.10
CA ASP A 143 7.07 2.93 -22.78
C ASP A 143 5.85 2.17 -22.20
N ALA A 144 6.08 1.51 -21.07
CA ALA A 144 5.04 0.97 -20.19
C ALA A 144 4.69 1.99 -19.10
N PHE A 145 3.42 2.04 -18.70
CA PHE A 145 2.93 2.96 -17.66
C PHE A 145 2.31 2.18 -16.51
N VAL A 146 2.90 2.25 -15.32
CA VAL A 146 2.46 1.48 -14.15
C VAL A 146 2.32 2.37 -12.92
N GLY A 147 1.58 1.94 -11.91
CA GLY A 147 1.25 2.75 -10.73
C GLY A 147 -0.19 3.27 -10.78
N PHE A 148 -0.37 4.59 -10.67
CA PHE A 148 -1.66 5.29 -10.63
C PHE A 148 -2.54 4.99 -9.40
N GLY A 149 -1.94 4.41 -8.36
CA GLY A 149 -2.70 3.90 -7.23
C GLY A 149 -3.67 2.80 -7.65
N GLU A 150 -4.93 2.97 -7.26
CA GLU A 150 -5.93 1.91 -7.34
C GLU A 150 -6.69 2.00 -8.65
N THR A 151 -6.22 1.23 -9.64
CA THR A 151 -6.81 1.23 -10.98
C THR A 151 -7.00 -0.19 -11.51
N THR A 152 -8.17 -0.45 -12.08
CA THR A 152 -8.55 -1.75 -12.67
C THR A 152 -7.86 -2.02 -14.01
N GLY A 153 -8.00 -3.26 -14.49
CA GLY A 153 -7.49 -3.69 -15.79
C GLY A 153 -6.01 -4.10 -15.75
N PRO A 154 -5.30 -4.07 -16.89
CA PRO A 154 -3.90 -4.51 -16.97
C PRO A 154 -2.99 -3.64 -16.10
N LEU A 155 -1.85 -4.18 -15.66
CA LEU A 155 -0.87 -3.43 -14.88
C LEU A 155 -0.21 -2.32 -15.71
N ASP A 156 0.21 -2.65 -16.94
CA ASP A 156 0.66 -1.68 -17.94
C ASP A 156 -0.55 -0.95 -18.55
N LYS A 157 -0.60 0.37 -18.36
CA LYS A 157 -1.67 1.26 -18.80
C LYS A 157 -1.37 1.93 -20.14
N ALA A 158 -0.31 1.52 -20.86
CA ALA A 158 -0.09 1.98 -22.24
C ALA A 158 -1.37 1.79 -23.08
N MET A 159 -1.70 2.77 -23.92
CA MET A 159 -2.92 2.82 -24.75
C MET A 159 -4.25 2.86 -23.96
N HIS A 160 -4.22 3.11 -22.66
CA HIS A 160 -5.41 3.28 -21.84
C HIS A 160 -5.64 4.74 -21.44
N GLN A 161 -6.86 5.01 -20.99
CA GLN A 161 -7.19 6.22 -20.26
C GLN A 161 -7.35 5.86 -18.78
N VAL A 162 -6.72 6.62 -17.89
CA VAL A 162 -6.84 6.47 -16.44
C VAL A 162 -7.50 7.72 -15.89
N THR A 163 -8.51 7.55 -15.04
CA THR A 163 -9.17 8.65 -14.33
C THR A 163 -9.02 8.42 -12.83
N LEU A 164 -8.53 9.44 -12.12
CA LEU A 164 -8.40 9.48 -10.67
C LEU A 164 -9.41 10.49 -10.14
N SER A 165 -10.49 9.96 -9.57
CA SER A 165 -11.64 10.72 -9.05
C SER A 165 -12.35 9.76 -8.10
N PRO A 166 -11.96 9.68 -6.81
CA PRO A 166 -12.46 8.70 -5.85
C PRO A 166 -13.98 8.55 -5.83
N ARG A 167 -14.47 7.32 -5.80
CA ARG A 167 -15.89 6.95 -5.78
C ARG A 167 -16.18 5.76 -4.89
N ASP A 168 -17.43 5.68 -4.43
CA ASP A 168 -17.98 4.49 -3.79
C ASP A 168 -18.36 3.45 -4.87
N SER A 169 -17.36 2.74 -5.39
CA SER A 169 -17.50 1.84 -6.54
C SER A 169 -17.94 0.41 -6.14
N LEU A 170 -18.98 0.29 -5.30
CA LEU A 170 -19.52 -0.99 -4.83
C LEU A 170 -19.74 -2.00 -5.97
N GLY A 171 -19.17 -3.20 -5.85
CA GLY A 171 -19.39 -4.28 -6.82
C GLY A 171 -18.82 -3.99 -8.21
N TYR A 172 -17.76 -3.20 -8.29
CA TYR A 172 -17.12 -2.82 -9.54
C TYR A 172 -16.67 -4.03 -10.39
N ASP A 173 -16.61 -3.83 -11.72
CA ASP A 173 -15.95 -4.75 -12.65
C ASP A 173 -14.44 -4.55 -12.52
N ALA A 174 -13.75 -5.54 -11.96
CA ALA A 174 -12.33 -5.46 -11.65
C ALA A 174 -11.41 -5.33 -12.88
N GLU A 175 -11.92 -5.57 -14.09
CA GLU A 175 -11.16 -5.43 -15.34
C GLU A 175 -11.44 -4.08 -16.03
N LYS A 176 -12.58 -3.44 -15.79
CA LYS A 176 -13.10 -2.34 -16.64
C LYS A 176 -13.58 -1.10 -15.91
N SER A 177 -14.03 -1.21 -14.66
CA SER A 177 -14.60 -0.08 -13.93
C SER A 177 -13.52 0.89 -13.52
N ALA A 178 -13.71 2.17 -13.80
CA ALA A 178 -12.89 3.26 -13.28
C ALA A 178 -13.75 4.53 -13.20
N PRO A 179 -13.50 5.43 -12.25
CA PRO A 179 -12.50 5.36 -11.17
C PRO A 179 -12.92 4.46 -9.99
N LEU A 180 -11.99 4.18 -9.07
CA LEU A 180 -12.21 3.44 -7.81
C LEU A 180 -12.08 4.39 -6.60
N TYR A 181 -11.54 3.94 -5.45
CA TYR A 181 -11.65 4.63 -4.16
C TYR A 181 -10.49 5.58 -3.86
N LYS A 182 -9.37 5.52 -4.60
CA LYS A 182 -8.13 6.25 -4.28
C LYS A 182 -7.65 7.17 -5.41
N HIS A 183 -7.00 8.26 -5.01
CA HIS A 183 -6.48 9.30 -5.90
C HIS A 183 -4.97 9.46 -5.73
N ILE A 184 -4.17 8.66 -6.43
CA ILE A 184 -2.70 8.75 -6.37
C ILE A 184 -2.17 9.14 -7.76
N PRO A 185 -1.98 10.44 -8.05
CA PRO A 185 -1.55 10.96 -9.35
C PRO A 185 -0.04 10.77 -9.58
N PHE A 186 0.45 9.57 -9.28
CA PHE A 186 1.82 9.14 -9.45
C PHE A 186 1.86 7.89 -10.33
N HIS A 187 2.76 7.89 -11.31
CA HIS A 187 3.02 6.71 -12.12
C HIS A 187 4.51 6.62 -12.48
N LEU A 188 4.92 5.42 -12.86
CA LEU A 188 6.21 5.16 -13.47
C LEU A 188 6.05 4.98 -14.96
N LYS A 189 6.96 5.58 -15.71
CA LYS A 189 7.21 5.27 -17.11
C LYS A 189 8.43 4.37 -17.20
N VAL A 190 8.26 3.14 -17.67
CA VAL A 190 9.34 2.15 -17.79
C VAL A 190 9.49 1.77 -19.26
N ASN A 191 10.62 2.13 -19.86
CA ASN A 191 10.86 1.84 -21.27
C ASN A 191 11.48 0.44 -21.43
N ARG A 192 10.83 -0.42 -22.23
CA ARG A 192 11.23 -1.83 -22.42
C ARG A 192 12.60 -2.01 -23.09
N GLU A 193 13.01 -1.05 -23.92
CA GLU A 193 14.29 -1.12 -24.64
C GLU A 193 15.45 -0.63 -23.77
N SER A 194 15.35 0.59 -23.24
CA SER A 194 16.39 1.16 -22.37
C SER A 194 16.39 0.54 -20.97
N ARG A 195 15.28 -0.08 -20.55
CA ARG A 195 15.06 -0.66 -19.23
C ARG A 195 15.30 0.38 -18.14
N ARG A 196 14.78 1.59 -18.35
CA ARG A 196 14.91 2.69 -17.39
C ARG A 196 13.52 3.12 -16.93
N ALA A 197 13.42 3.38 -15.64
CA ALA A 197 12.24 3.95 -15.01
C ALA A 197 12.40 5.45 -14.78
N VAL A 198 11.28 6.18 -14.90
CA VAL A 198 11.12 7.57 -14.49
C VAL A 198 9.79 7.71 -13.77
N GLY A 199 9.79 8.32 -12.59
CA GLY A 199 8.58 8.63 -11.85
C GLY A 199 8.01 9.97 -12.27
N TYR A 200 6.70 10.02 -12.48
CA TYR A 200 5.91 11.22 -12.75
C TYR A 200 4.90 11.36 -11.62
N PHE A 201 5.14 12.27 -10.68
CA PHE A 201 4.19 12.62 -9.64
C PHE A 201 3.61 14.00 -9.93
N TYR A 202 2.34 14.03 -10.35
CA TYR A 202 1.59 15.27 -10.50
C TYR A 202 0.96 15.61 -9.16
N HIS A 203 1.58 16.49 -8.39
CA HIS A 203 1.08 16.94 -7.09
C HIS A 203 -0.17 17.82 -7.28
N CYS A 204 -1.31 17.16 -7.41
CA CYS A 204 -2.60 17.77 -7.70
C CYS A 204 -3.68 17.03 -6.91
N THR A 205 -4.49 17.78 -6.17
CA THR A 205 -5.59 17.26 -5.36
C THR A 205 -6.95 17.31 -6.07
N HIS A 206 -7.05 18.04 -7.19
CA HIS A 206 -8.22 18.01 -8.06
C HIS A 206 -8.28 16.69 -8.80
N ASP A 207 -9.46 16.34 -9.34
CA ASP A 207 -9.60 15.16 -10.17
C ASP A 207 -8.73 15.25 -11.44
N VAL A 208 -8.12 14.13 -11.79
CA VAL A 208 -7.14 14.04 -12.89
C VAL A 208 -7.50 12.90 -13.83
N SER A 209 -7.29 13.11 -15.13
CA SER A 209 -7.28 12.05 -16.13
C SER A 209 -5.98 12.02 -16.93
N PHE A 210 -5.59 10.83 -17.35
CA PHE A 210 -4.40 10.56 -18.15
C PHE A 210 -4.81 9.81 -19.41
N ASP A 211 -4.42 10.32 -20.57
CA ASP A 211 -4.34 9.57 -21.83
C ASP A 211 -2.90 9.07 -21.99
N LEU A 212 -2.69 7.77 -22.02
CA LEU A 212 -1.35 7.14 -22.02
C LEU A 212 -0.98 6.64 -23.42
N GLY A 213 -1.10 7.54 -24.41
CA GLY A 213 -0.75 7.27 -25.80
C GLY A 213 -1.89 6.74 -26.66
N ARG A 214 -3.12 6.72 -26.14
CA ARG A 214 -4.31 6.29 -26.87
C ARG A 214 -4.70 7.29 -27.96
N SER A 215 -4.52 8.58 -27.69
CA SER A 215 -4.73 9.63 -28.69
C SER A 215 -3.62 9.61 -29.76
N HIS A 216 -4.03 9.66 -31.03
CA HIS A 216 -3.12 9.66 -32.18
C HIS A 216 -3.30 10.91 -33.04
N SER A 217 -2.20 11.57 -33.41
CA SER A 217 -2.19 12.78 -34.23
C SER A 217 -1.09 12.70 -35.28
N ASN A 218 -1.37 13.17 -36.49
CA ASN A 218 -0.36 13.33 -37.54
C ASN A 218 0.42 14.66 -37.41
N TYR A 219 -0.04 15.59 -36.56
CA TYR A 219 0.56 16.91 -36.39
C TYR A 219 1.55 16.96 -35.23
N TYR A 220 1.44 16.05 -34.28
CA TYR A 220 2.25 16.04 -33.05
C TYR A 220 2.86 14.65 -32.83
N PRO A 221 4.06 14.55 -32.25
CA PRO A 221 4.64 13.28 -31.83
C PRO A 221 3.69 12.46 -30.94
N HIS A 222 3.92 11.16 -30.86
CA HIS A 222 3.22 10.29 -29.91
C HIS A 222 3.46 10.79 -28.49
N HIS A 223 2.39 10.89 -27.69
CA HIS A 223 2.45 11.54 -26.39
C HIS A 223 1.41 11.00 -25.42
N SER A 224 1.69 11.17 -24.13
CA SER A 224 0.71 11.09 -23.06
C SER A 224 0.18 12.49 -22.74
N GLN A 225 -1.05 12.57 -22.25
CA GLN A 225 -1.66 13.81 -21.81
C GLN A 225 -2.27 13.67 -20.42
N MET A 226 -1.93 14.57 -19.50
CA MET A 226 -2.60 14.73 -18.21
C MET A 226 -3.58 15.91 -18.30
N ILE A 227 -4.77 15.75 -17.74
CA ILE A 227 -5.78 16.81 -17.59
C ILE A 227 -6.22 16.84 -16.13
N ALA A 228 -6.04 17.97 -15.46
CA ALA A 228 -6.61 18.25 -14.13
C ALA A 228 -7.77 19.24 -14.23
N ASP A 229 -8.78 19.05 -13.39
CA ASP A 229 -9.95 19.93 -13.35
C ASP A 229 -9.65 21.33 -12.76
N GLY A 230 -8.55 21.48 -12.03
CA GLY A 230 -8.10 22.76 -11.48
C GLY A 230 -6.67 22.71 -10.93
N GLY A 231 -6.30 23.73 -10.15
CA GLY A 231 -4.97 23.86 -9.55
C GLY A 231 -3.87 24.19 -10.56
N ASP A 232 -2.63 23.79 -10.23
CA ASP A 232 -1.46 23.96 -11.08
C ASP A 232 -1.06 22.65 -11.78
N ILE A 233 -0.23 22.75 -12.80
CA ILE A 233 0.57 21.59 -13.24
C ILE A 233 1.83 21.58 -12.37
N ASP A 234 1.80 20.86 -11.26
CA ASP A 234 2.93 20.69 -10.33
C ASP A 234 3.52 19.28 -10.47
N LEU A 235 4.55 19.14 -11.31
CA LEU A 235 5.14 17.87 -11.70
C LEU A 235 6.49 17.65 -11.04
N PHE A 236 6.60 16.56 -10.27
CA PHE A 236 7.87 16.01 -9.80
C PHE A 236 8.31 14.89 -10.75
N LEU A 237 9.48 15.07 -11.36
CA LEU A 237 10.16 14.04 -12.13
C LEU A 237 11.22 13.40 -11.25
N ILE A 238 11.10 12.08 -11.07
CA ILE A 238 11.91 11.29 -10.17
C ILE A 238 12.77 10.35 -11.02
N ALA A 239 14.07 10.57 -11.03
CA ALA A 239 14.99 9.80 -11.86
C ALA A 239 15.15 8.37 -11.35
N GLY A 240 15.31 7.41 -12.26
CA GLY A 240 15.72 6.04 -11.96
C GLY A 240 17.24 5.85 -11.98
N PRO A 241 17.77 4.73 -12.52
CA PRO A 241 17.14 3.91 -13.56
C PRO A 241 16.25 2.77 -13.06
N ALA A 242 16.36 2.32 -11.80
CA ALA A 242 15.55 1.22 -11.28
C ALA A 242 14.17 1.70 -10.81
N VAL A 243 13.13 0.90 -11.05
CA VAL A 243 11.77 1.14 -10.52
C VAL A 243 11.81 1.30 -9.00
N ARG A 244 12.56 0.45 -8.30
CA ARG A 244 12.71 0.49 -6.83
C ARG A 244 13.23 1.85 -6.32
N ASP A 245 14.22 2.44 -7.00
CA ASP A 245 14.75 3.74 -6.60
C ASP A 245 13.70 4.84 -6.75
N VAL A 246 12.89 4.78 -7.81
CA VAL A 246 11.81 5.75 -8.04
C VAL A 246 10.73 5.65 -6.97
N VAL A 247 10.31 4.44 -6.60
CA VAL A 247 9.31 4.23 -5.53
C VAL A 247 9.84 4.68 -4.17
N ALA A 248 11.11 4.35 -3.85
CA ALA A 248 11.76 4.79 -2.62
C ALA A 248 11.85 6.32 -2.51
N ARG A 249 12.22 7.01 -3.60
CA ARG A 249 12.25 8.48 -3.67
C ARG A 249 10.85 9.11 -3.63
N TYR A 250 9.86 8.48 -4.25
CA TYR A 250 8.46 8.95 -4.18
C TYR A 250 7.89 8.88 -2.75
N THR A 251 8.19 7.80 -2.03
CA THR A 251 7.80 7.65 -0.62
C THR A 251 8.66 8.50 0.32
N GLU A 252 9.86 8.92 -0.07
CA GLU A 252 10.58 9.98 0.64
C GLU A 252 9.85 11.33 0.50
N LEU A 253 9.35 11.66 -0.70
CA LEU A 253 8.55 12.87 -0.91
C LEU A 253 7.22 12.84 -0.15
N THR A 254 6.54 11.70 -0.14
CA THR A 254 5.16 11.58 0.37
C THR A 254 5.04 10.90 1.73
N GLY A 255 6.15 10.50 2.32
CA GLY A 255 6.26 9.73 3.56
C GLY A 255 6.13 8.22 3.38
N ARG A 256 6.75 7.46 4.29
CA ARG A 256 6.82 6.00 4.26
C ARG A 256 5.73 5.38 5.12
N PRO A 257 5.32 4.12 4.84
CA PRO A 257 4.33 3.45 5.68
C PRO A 257 4.85 3.20 7.10
N PRO A 258 3.97 3.17 8.12
CA PRO A 258 4.37 2.87 9.48
C PRO A 258 4.64 1.37 9.65
N VAL A 259 5.34 0.99 10.72
CA VAL A 259 5.40 -0.40 11.16
C VAL A 259 4.12 -0.72 11.93
N LEU A 260 3.19 -1.42 11.29
CA LEU A 260 1.93 -1.83 11.93
C LEU A 260 2.17 -2.88 13.03
N PRO A 261 1.22 -3.09 13.96
CA PRO A 261 1.25 -4.24 14.84
C PRO A 261 1.38 -5.54 14.05
N ARG A 262 2.14 -6.52 14.56
CA ARG A 262 2.35 -7.83 13.91
C ARG A 262 1.04 -8.55 13.62
N ARG A 263 0.03 -8.37 14.47
CA ARG A 263 -1.35 -8.86 14.27
C ARG A 263 -2.02 -8.35 12.98
N ALA A 264 -1.62 -7.19 12.45
CA ALA A 264 -2.13 -6.67 11.17
C ALA A 264 -1.74 -7.56 9.97
N LEU A 265 -0.72 -8.41 10.13
CA LEU A 265 -0.33 -9.43 9.16
C LEU A 265 -1.01 -10.78 9.42
N GLY A 266 -1.83 -10.93 10.46
CA GLY A 266 -2.57 -12.16 10.74
C GLY A 266 -3.76 -12.36 9.80
N TYR A 267 -4.67 -13.26 10.19
CA TYR A 267 -6.00 -13.33 9.58
C TYR A 267 -6.92 -12.30 10.22
N LEU A 268 -7.41 -11.36 9.40
CA LEU A 268 -8.35 -10.33 9.78
C LEU A 268 -9.78 -10.76 9.39
N ALA A 269 -10.49 -11.37 10.33
CA ALA A 269 -11.88 -11.76 10.13
C ALA A 269 -12.77 -10.53 9.95
N SER A 270 -13.80 -10.66 9.13
CA SER A 270 -14.78 -9.60 8.94
C SER A 270 -16.07 -10.11 8.32
N SER A 271 -17.17 -9.43 8.58
CA SER A 271 -18.42 -9.53 7.82
C SER A 271 -19.31 -8.35 8.17
N MET A 272 -20.21 -7.97 7.27
CA MET A 272 -21.31 -7.07 7.66
C MET A 272 -22.29 -7.77 8.60
N TYR A 273 -22.46 -9.10 8.47
CA TYR A 273 -23.52 -9.85 9.16
C TYR A 273 -23.48 -9.77 10.69
N TYR A 274 -22.33 -10.06 11.30
CA TYR A 274 -22.26 -10.19 12.77
C TYR A 274 -22.54 -8.89 13.51
N ALA A 275 -22.21 -7.75 12.92
CA ALA A 275 -22.51 -6.43 13.49
C ALA A 275 -23.97 -6.00 13.25
N GLU A 276 -24.73 -6.75 12.46
CA GLU A 276 -26.08 -6.41 12.00
C GLU A 276 -27.18 -7.30 12.61
N LEU A 277 -26.85 -8.12 13.60
CA LEU A 277 -27.84 -8.93 14.32
C LEU A 277 -28.85 -8.04 15.07
N ASP A 278 -30.02 -8.58 15.40
CA ASP A 278 -31.02 -7.84 16.18
C ASP A 278 -30.52 -7.56 17.62
N ALA A 279 -29.74 -8.47 18.20
CA ALA A 279 -29.10 -8.36 19.51
C ALA A 279 -27.89 -9.32 19.61
N ASP A 280 -27.10 -9.21 20.68
CA ASP A 280 -26.01 -10.14 21.06
C ASP A 280 -24.92 -10.35 19.96
N SER A 281 -24.58 -9.28 19.25
CA SER A 281 -23.54 -9.25 18.21
C SER A 281 -22.15 -9.53 18.79
N ASP A 282 -21.84 -8.95 19.94
CA ASP A 282 -20.63 -9.22 20.71
C ASP A 282 -20.40 -10.73 20.92
N ALA A 283 -21.39 -11.44 21.45
CA ALA A 283 -21.34 -12.86 21.73
C ALA A 283 -21.27 -13.69 20.44
N ALA A 284 -21.88 -13.23 19.34
CA ALA A 284 -21.76 -13.90 18.05
C ALA A 284 -20.35 -13.79 17.48
N ILE A 285 -19.71 -12.63 17.63
CA ILE A 285 -18.34 -12.38 17.19
C ILE A 285 -17.34 -13.20 18.04
N THR A 286 -17.49 -13.25 19.36
CA THR A 286 -16.61 -14.07 20.20
C THR A 286 -16.76 -15.55 19.90
N ARG A 287 -17.98 -16.04 19.67
CA ARG A 287 -18.23 -17.42 19.19
C ARG A 287 -17.62 -17.70 17.82
N PHE A 288 -17.60 -16.73 16.90
CA PHE A 288 -16.91 -16.89 15.61
C PHE A 288 -15.42 -17.14 15.83
N VAL A 289 -14.76 -16.36 16.70
CA VAL A 289 -13.34 -16.55 17.03
C VAL A 289 -13.09 -17.92 17.66
N ASP A 290 -13.94 -18.33 18.60
CA ASP A 290 -13.81 -19.63 19.25
C ASP A 290 -14.03 -20.79 18.26
N ARG A 291 -14.99 -20.66 17.34
CA ARG A 291 -15.21 -21.63 16.25
C ARG A 291 -14.06 -21.71 15.26
N ALA A 292 -13.46 -20.56 14.90
CA ALA A 292 -12.27 -20.56 14.07
C ALA A 292 -11.16 -21.44 14.68
N ARG A 293 -10.95 -21.30 15.99
CA ARG A 293 -9.98 -22.09 16.75
C ARG A 293 -10.34 -23.57 16.84
N GLU A 294 -11.63 -23.92 16.99
CA GLU A 294 -12.09 -25.31 16.91
C GLU A 294 -11.74 -25.95 15.56
N HIS A 295 -11.78 -25.18 14.48
CA HIS A 295 -11.33 -25.63 13.15
C HIS A 295 -9.80 -25.61 12.97
N GLY A 296 -9.04 -25.11 13.94
CA GLY A 296 -7.59 -24.92 13.87
C GLY A 296 -7.16 -23.74 13.01
N ILE A 297 -8.05 -22.77 12.79
CA ILE A 297 -7.82 -21.55 12.01
C ILE A 297 -7.53 -20.39 12.97
N PRO A 298 -6.32 -19.83 12.95
CA PRO A 298 -5.97 -18.70 13.79
C PRO A 298 -6.62 -17.40 13.31
N VAL A 299 -6.94 -16.50 14.24
CA VAL A 299 -7.55 -15.18 13.99
C VAL A 299 -6.83 -14.17 14.88
N ASP A 300 -6.30 -13.09 14.29
CA ASP A 300 -5.58 -12.03 15.03
C ASP A 300 -6.33 -10.70 15.02
N GLY A 301 -7.30 -10.53 14.11
CA GLY A 301 -8.09 -9.31 14.04
C GLY A 301 -9.54 -9.54 13.62
N PHE A 302 -10.41 -8.61 14.02
CA PHE A 302 -11.81 -8.56 13.58
C PHE A 302 -12.16 -7.14 13.11
N GLN A 303 -12.47 -6.95 11.83
CA GLN A 303 -12.93 -5.67 11.30
C GLN A 303 -14.43 -5.53 11.61
N LEU A 304 -14.77 -4.63 12.53
CA LEU A 304 -16.13 -4.48 13.04
C LEU A 304 -16.91 -3.51 12.15
N SER A 305 -17.72 -4.06 11.27
CA SER A 305 -18.63 -3.33 10.38
C SER A 305 -19.57 -2.38 11.12
N SER A 306 -20.03 -1.32 10.44
CA SER A 306 -20.80 -0.20 11.02
C SER A 306 -22.15 -0.53 11.68
N GLY A 307 -22.62 -1.78 11.66
CA GLY A 307 -23.88 -2.18 12.30
C GLY A 307 -23.91 -1.95 13.82
N TYR A 308 -22.76 -1.91 14.51
CA TYR A 308 -22.71 -1.58 15.94
C TYR A 308 -23.22 -0.16 16.26
N THR A 309 -23.32 0.71 15.25
CA THR A 309 -23.78 2.11 15.38
C THR A 309 -25.27 2.31 15.05
N THR A 310 -26.03 1.24 14.82
CA THR A 310 -27.44 1.34 14.42
C THR A 310 -28.32 1.86 15.55
N GLN A 311 -29.03 2.96 15.33
CA GLN A 311 -29.97 3.58 16.26
C GLN A 311 -31.37 3.68 15.64
N GLU A 312 -32.40 3.55 16.47
CA GLU A 312 -33.77 3.89 16.07
C GLU A 312 -33.91 5.42 15.98
N THR A 313 -34.29 5.90 14.80
CA THR A 313 -34.51 7.32 14.51
C THR A 313 -35.95 7.55 14.05
N GLU A 314 -36.34 8.80 13.83
CA GLU A 314 -37.64 9.14 13.23
C GLU A 314 -37.83 8.57 11.81
N GLU A 315 -36.75 8.22 11.11
CA GLU A 315 -36.75 7.57 9.80
C GLU A 315 -36.43 6.05 9.87
N GLY A 316 -36.59 5.45 11.06
CA GLY A 316 -36.29 4.04 11.34
C GLY A 316 -34.82 3.81 11.73
N ALA A 317 -34.39 2.55 11.68
CA ALA A 317 -33.02 2.14 12.02
C ALA A 317 -31.98 2.77 11.07
N LYS A 318 -31.03 3.53 11.63
CA LYS A 318 -29.96 4.21 10.89
C LYS A 318 -28.61 4.04 11.57
N ARG A 319 -27.54 3.95 10.77
CA ARG A 319 -26.16 3.88 11.28
C ARG A 319 -25.68 5.29 11.66
N CYS A 320 -25.54 5.52 12.96
CA CYS A 320 -25.22 6.81 13.55
C CYS A 320 -23.84 6.75 14.21
N VAL A 321 -22.80 7.18 13.48
CA VAL A 321 -21.40 7.13 13.95
C VAL A 321 -21.23 7.77 15.35
N PHE A 322 -20.30 7.27 16.16
CA PHE A 322 -20.12 7.67 17.57
C PHE A 322 -21.33 7.37 18.47
N THR A 323 -22.07 6.32 18.14
CA THR A 323 -23.06 5.70 19.02
C THR A 323 -22.85 4.19 19.07
N TRP A 324 -23.32 3.56 20.15
CA TRP A 324 -23.33 2.10 20.30
C TRP A 324 -24.78 1.62 20.42
N ASN A 325 -25.10 0.57 19.68
CA ASN A 325 -26.34 -0.17 19.85
C ASN A 325 -26.15 -1.14 21.03
N ASN A 326 -26.75 -0.83 22.17
CA ASN A 326 -26.58 -1.61 23.40
C ASN A 326 -27.42 -2.91 23.42
N ASP A 327 -28.30 -3.15 22.45
CA ASP A 327 -28.91 -4.48 22.28
C ASP A 327 -27.93 -5.44 21.58
N ARG A 328 -27.14 -4.91 20.63
CA ARG A 328 -26.08 -5.63 19.91
C ARG A 328 -24.80 -5.79 20.74
N PHE A 329 -24.44 -4.75 21.49
CA PHE A 329 -23.23 -4.68 22.32
C PHE A 329 -23.59 -4.08 23.69
N PRO A 330 -24.15 -4.88 24.62
CA PRO A 330 -24.57 -4.40 25.94
C PRO A 330 -23.47 -3.73 26.77
N ASP A 331 -22.23 -4.23 26.66
CA ASP A 331 -21.04 -3.61 27.24
C ASP A 331 -19.87 -3.65 26.23
N PRO A 332 -19.66 -2.57 25.45
CA PRO A 332 -18.58 -2.52 24.48
C PRO A 332 -17.19 -2.73 25.12
N ARG A 333 -16.96 -2.23 26.34
CA ARG A 333 -15.66 -2.36 27.03
C ARG A 333 -15.37 -3.81 27.38
N GLU A 334 -16.37 -4.53 27.89
CA GLU A 334 -16.27 -5.96 28.15
C GLU A 334 -15.97 -6.72 26.85
N PHE A 335 -16.68 -6.42 25.75
CA PHE A 335 -16.42 -7.03 24.45
C PHE A 335 -14.97 -6.84 23.95
N PHE A 336 -14.42 -5.63 24.01
CA PHE A 336 -13.01 -5.41 23.62
C PHE A 336 -12.05 -6.14 24.54
N SER A 337 -12.32 -6.18 25.85
CA SER A 337 -11.52 -6.95 26.82
C SER A 337 -11.53 -8.44 26.49
N GLU A 338 -12.69 -9.03 26.21
CA GLU A 338 -12.83 -10.44 25.84
C GLU A 338 -12.12 -10.80 24.52
N MET A 339 -12.11 -9.87 23.57
CA MET A 339 -11.40 -10.02 22.30
C MET A 339 -9.88 -9.91 22.50
N ALA A 340 -9.41 -8.98 23.33
CA ALA A 340 -8.00 -8.85 23.71
C ALA A 340 -7.50 -10.06 24.50
N GLU A 341 -8.32 -10.66 25.37
CA GLU A 341 -8.03 -11.94 26.04
C GLU A 341 -7.90 -13.09 25.05
N ARG A 342 -8.59 -13.01 23.91
CA ARG A 342 -8.42 -13.91 22.77
C ARG A 342 -7.29 -13.47 21.83
N GLY A 343 -6.49 -12.45 22.13
CA GLY A 343 -5.41 -12.01 21.25
C GLY A 343 -5.89 -11.38 19.94
N VAL A 344 -7.18 -11.01 19.84
CA VAL A 344 -7.79 -10.43 18.64
C VAL A 344 -7.90 -8.92 18.78
N ILE A 345 -7.33 -8.17 17.84
CA ILE A 345 -7.54 -6.73 17.74
C ILE A 345 -8.81 -6.41 16.95
N VAL A 346 -9.69 -5.58 17.51
CA VAL A 346 -10.93 -5.20 16.84
C VAL A 346 -10.81 -3.79 16.28
N SER A 347 -11.17 -3.61 15.00
CA SER A 347 -11.14 -2.32 14.30
C SER A 347 -12.56 -1.83 14.02
N PRO A 348 -13.14 -0.93 14.83
CA PRO A 348 -14.48 -0.40 14.59
C PRO A 348 -14.51 0.49 13.36
N ASN A 349 -15.52 0.29 12.53
CA ASN A 349 -15.80 1.11 11.36
C ASN A 349 -16.29 2.50 11.80
N VAL A 350 -15.63 3.55 11.32
CA VAL A 350 -15.95 4.96 11.58
C VAL A 350 -16.03 5.66 10.23
N LYS A 351 -17.05 6.51 10.05
CA LYS A 351 -17.34 7.15 8.77
C LYS A 351 -17.55 8.66 8.93
N PRO A 352 -17.05 9.50 8.02
CA PRO A 352 -17.09 10.96 8.19
C PRO A 352 -18.43 11.60 7.84
N GLY A 353 -19.37 10.83 7.29
CA GLY A 353 -20.73 11.28 6.99
C GLY A 353 -21.65 11.19 8.21
N ILE A 354 -22.29 12.31 8.55
CA ILE A 354 -23.26 12.46 9.63
C ILE A 354 -24.67 12.61 9.03
N LEU A 355 -25.56 11.67 9.33
CA LEU A 355 -26.96 11.74 8.90
C LEU A 355 -27.69 12.96 9.49
N ARG A 356 -28.63 13.53 8.74
CA ARG A 356 -29.48 14.63 9.26
C ARG A 356 -30.43 14.20 10.39
N VAL A 357 -30.72 12.90 10.48
CA VAL A 357 -31.50 12.30 11.57
C VAL A 357 -30.63 11.80 12.74
N HIS A 358 -29.33 12.11 12.72
CA HIS A 358 -28.41 11.67 13.76
C HIS A 358 -28.81 12.26 15.13
N PRO A 359 -28.91 11.46 16.21
CA PRO A 359 -29.36 11.93 17.52
C PRO A 359 -28.45 13.02 18.11
N ARG A 360 -27.16 13.02 17.77
CA ARG A 360 -26.16 14.03 18.15
C ARG A 360 -25.97 15.16 17.13
N LEU A 361 -26.81 15.31 16.09
CA LEU A 361 -26.57 16.31 15.03
C LEU A 361 -26.40 17.74 15.55
N THR A 362 -27.20 18.14 16.55
CA THR A 362 -27.12 19.49 17.14
C THR A 362 -25.76 19.73 17.81
N GLU A 363 -25.18 18.70 18.45
CA GLU A 363 -23.86 18.77 19.07
C GLU A 363 -22.78 18.99 17.99
N PHE A 364 -22.79 18.18 16.93
CA PHE A 364 -21.85 18.30 15.83
C PHE A 364 -21.94 19.68 15.14
N SER A 365 -23.17 20.15 14.89
CA SER A 365 -23.39 21.43 14.21
C SER A 365 -22.89 22.63 15.02
N ARG A 366 -23.07 22.62 16.34
CA ARG A 366 -22.58 23.69 17.25
C ARG A 366 -21.05 23.76 17.33
N ARG A 367 -20.34 22.71 16.94
CA ARG A 367 -18.88 22.67 16.88
C ARG A 367 -18.35 23.10 15.50
N HIS A 368 -19.23 23.48 14.57
CA HIS A 368 -18.89 23.99 13.23
C HIS A 368 -17.96 23.07 12.45
N VAL A 369 -18.20 21.75 12.52
CA VAL A 369 -17.28 20.74 11.98
C VAL A 369 -17.51 20.37 10.51
N PHE A 370 -18.57 20.88 9.89
CA PHE A 370 -18.99 20.42 8.57
C PHE A 370 -18.43 21.26 7.43
N VAL A 371 -18.34 20.65 6.25
CA VAL A 371 -18.13 21.37 4.99
C VAL A 371 -19.27 22.37 4.77
N ASP A 372 -18.92 23.61 4.52
CA ASP A 372 -19.85 24.72 4.30
C ASP A 372 -20.41 24.70 2.87
N ALA A 373 -21.67 25.09 2.72
CA ALA A 373 -22.30 25.26 1.42
C ALA A 373 -21.66 26.39 0.59
N SER A 374 -21.70 26.26 -0.73
CA SER A 374 -21.26 27.31 -1.65
C SER A 374 -22.17 28.55 -1.62
N ASP A 375 -21.65 29.70 -2.08
CA ASP A 375 -22.43 30.94 -2.17
C ASP A 375 -23.63 30.81 -3.13
N ASP A 376 -23.48 30.04 -4.23
CA ASP A 376 -24.58 29.79 -5.18
C ASP A 376 -25.66 28.92 -4.54
N ALA A 377 -25.27 27.87 -3.81
CA ALA A 377 -26.18 27.00 -3.10
C ALA A 377 -26.99 27.78 -2.02
N ILE A 378 -26.32 28.64 -1.24
CA ILE A 378 -26.96 29.52 -0.26
C ILE A 378 -27.94 30.50 -0.93
N THR A 379 -27.52 31.13 -2.04
CA THR A 379 -28.34 32.14 -2.74
C THR A 379 -29.61 31.54 -3.34
N ARG A 380 -29.54 30.31 -3.85
CA ARG A 380 -30.69 29.62 -4.45
C ARG A 380 -31.64 28.98 -3.44
N GLY A 381 -31.17 28.75 -2.21
CA GLY A 381 -31.97 28.31 -1.07
C GLY A 381 -32.34 26.81 -1.07
N ALA A 382 -32.99 26.35 0.00
CA ALA A 382 -33.23 24.93 0.34
C ALA A 382 -34.16 24.12 -0.61
N GLY A 383 -34.51 24.65 -1.79
CA GLY A 383 -35.31 23.98 -2.84
C GLY A 383 -34.48 23.54 -4.05
N THR A 384 -33.16 23.46 -3.91
CA THR A 384 -32.20 23.23 -4.98
C THR A 384 -32.14 21.77 -5.45
N THR A 385 -31.54 21.57 -6.62
CA THR A 385 -31.20 20.23 -7.12
C THR A 385 -30.26 19.52 -6.13
N PRO A 386 -30.15 18.19 -6.15
CA PRO A 386 -29.19 17.45 -5.31
C PRO A 386 -27.76 17.98 -5.40
N ALA A 387 -27.41 18.61 -6.52
CA ALA A 387 -26.10 19.21 -6.77
C ALA A 387 -25.82 20.55 -6.06
N LEU A 388 -26.82 21.17 -5.40
CA LEU A 388 -26.68 22.42 -4.66
C LEU A 388 -27.44 22.34 -3.32
N ALA A 389 -27.56 21.14 -2.75
CA ALA A 389 -28.34 20.90 -1.55
C ALA A 389 -27.67 21.51 -0.30
N VAL A 390 -28.45 22.24 0.50
CA VAL A 390 -27.99 22.96 1.72
C VAL A 390 -28.93 22.71 2.89
N ASP A 391 -28.39 22.69 4.11
CA ASP A 391 -29.22 22.61 5.33
C ASP A 391 -29.30 23.94 6.06
N THR A 392 -30.50 24.53 6.02
CA THR A 392 -30.84 25.81 6.65
C THR A 392 -31.52 25.64 8.02
N GLY A 393 -31.49 24.43 8.60
CA GLY A 393 -32.07 24.13 9.91
C GLY A 393 -31.44 24.93 11.06
N GLU A 394 -32.20 25.05 12.16
CA GLU A 394 -31.84 25.84 13.36
C GLU A 394 -30.56 25.40 14.08
N GLY A 395 -29.87 24.35 13.62
CA GLY A 395 -28.60 23.86 14.18
C GLY A 395 -27.37 24.11 13.30
N THR A 396 -27.50 23.98 11.97
CA THR A 396 -26.39 24.13 10.99
C THR A 396 -26.25 25.55 10.46
N ALA A 397 -27.31 26.36 10.53
CA ALA A 397 -27.30 27.79 10.19
C ALA A 397 -27.53 28.68 11.43
N ALA A 398 -27.45 28.09 12.63
CA ALA A 398 -27.62 28.81 13.89
C ALA A 398 -26.45 29.78 14.14
N ASP A 399 -26.71 30.82 14.94
CA ASP A 399 -25.69 31.75 15.45
C ASP A 399 -24.85 32.49 14.39
N GLY A 400 -25.35 32.60 13.15
CA GLY A 400 -24.70 33.33 12.06
C GLY A 400 -23.65 32.52 11.28
N ALA A 401 -23.54 31.22 11.54
CA ALA A 401 -22.68 30.31 10.79
C ALA A 401 -23.22 30.08 9.36
N ARG A 402 -22.30 29.70 8.46
CA ARG A 402 -22.69 29.29 7.11
C ARG A 402 -23.45 27.95 7.17
N PRO A 403 -24.51 27.78 6.36
CA PRO A 403 -25.19 26.49 6.24
C PRO A 403 -24.24 25.39 5.77
N ALA A 404 -24.38 24.18 6.33
CA ALA A 404 -23.61 23.02 5.90
C ALA A 404 -24.07 22.50 4.52
N ALA A 405 -23.12 22.01 3.74
CA ALA A 405 -23.38 21.28 2.50
C ALA A 405 -24.08 19.94 2.79
N VAL A 406 -24.93 19.49 1.88
CA VAL A 406 -25.68 18.22 2.01
C VAL A 406 -25.29 17.28 0.88
N GLY A 407 -24.85 16.09 1.24
CA GLY A 407 -24.57 14.99 0.32
C GLY A 407 -25.53 13.82 0.52
N ALA A 408 -25.54 12.90 -0.44
CA ALA A 408 -26.18 11.60 -0.24
C ALA A 408 -25.32 10.74 0.71
N TRP A 409 -25.95 10.06 1.65
CA TRP A 409 -25.26 9.18 2.58
C TRP A 409 -26.00 7.85 2.73
N TRP A 410 -25.29 6.82 3.18
CA TRP A 410 -25.88 5.52 3.46
C TRP A 410 -26.95 5.67 4.55
N GLY A 411 -28.23 5.53 4.16
CA GLY A 411 -29.38 5.69 5.04
C GLY A 411 -30.12 7.02 4.94
N GLY A 412 -29.67 8.00 4.15
CA GLY A 412 -30.36 9.28 3.98
C GLY A 412 -29.43 10.44 3.63
N PRO A 413 -29.93 11.69 3.49
CA PRO A 413 -29.08 12.86 3.35
C PRO A 413 -28.20 13.08 4.59
N GLY A 414 -26.97 13.56 4.39
CA GLY A 414 -26.01 13.81 5.46
C GLY A 414 -25.03 14.95 5.18
N HIS A 415 -24.32 15.33 6.24
CA HIS A 415 -23.20 16.29 6.23
C HIS A 415 -21.88 15.55 6.32
N PHE A 416 -20.79 16.18 5.90
CA PHE A 416 -19.46 15.60 6.00
C PHE A 416 -18.55 16.54 6.77
N VAL A 417 -17.64 15.97 7.56
CA VAL A 417 -16.69 16.71 8.36
C VAL A 417 -15.65 17.40 7.47
N ASP A 418 -15.31 18.65 7.77
CA ASP A 418 -14.20 19.36 7.14
C ASP A 418 -12.91 19.11 7.93
N PHE A 419 -12.13 18.09 7.55
CA PHE A 419 -10.87 17.80 8.23
C PHE A 419 -9.74 18.82 7.97
N THR A 420 -9.98 19.83 7.11
CA THR A 420 -9.05 20.97 6.98
C THR A 420 -9.30 22.04 8.04
N SER A 421 -10.33 21.89 8.87
CA SER A 421 -10.57 22.72 10.04
C SER A 421 -9.90 22.14 11.28
N ALA A 422 -9.04 22.92 11.95
CA ALA A 422 -8.43 22.51 13.21
C ALA A 422 -9.49 22.22 14.28
N GLN A 423 -10.54 23.05 14.35
CA GLN A 423 -11.66 22.86 15.27
C GLN A 423 -12.40 21.54 15.01
N ALA A 424 -12.61 21.19 13.75
CA ALA A 424 -13.26 19.93 13.38
C ALA A 424 -12.40 18.71 13.74
N ARG A 425 -11.08 18.80 13.51
CA ARG A 425 -10.13 17.74 13.90
C ARG A 425 -10.13 17.50 15.41
N ASP A 426 -10.07 18.57 16.21
CA ASP A 426 -10.11 18.47 17.68
C ASP A 426 -11.42 17.83 18.17
N ALA A 427 -12.57 18.29 17.65
CA ALA A 427 -13.87 17.73 18.02
C ALA A 427 -14.01 16.27 17.58
N TRP A 428 -13.53 15.92 16.39
CA TRP A 428 -13.51 14.54 15.90
C TRP A 428 -12.65 13.64 16.78
N LYS A 429 -11.46 14.11 17.18
CA LYS A 429 -10.56 13.40 18.09
C LYS A 429 -11.21 13.16 19.45
N GLU A 430 -11.90 14.14 20.01
CA GLU A 430 -12.68 14.00 21.25
C GLU A 430 -13.74 12.89 21.12
N TRP A 431 -14.58 12.93 20.08
CA TRP A 431 -15.65 11.94 19.88
C TRP A 431 -15.14 10.54 19.56
N LEU A 432 -14.08 10.45 18.76
CA LEU A 432 -13.41 9.19 18.44
C LEU A 432 -12.82 8.56 19.71
N THR A 433 -12.19 9.37 20.55
CA THR A 433 -11.63 8.90 21.82
C THR A 433 -12.75 8.37 22.74
N GLU A 434 -13.76 9.20 23.02
CA GLU A 434 -14.89 8.86 23.88
C GLU A 434 -15.63 7.60 23.41
N SER A 435 -15.96 7.57 22.12
CA SER A 435 -16.91 6.59 21.57
C SER A 435 -16.23 5.32 21.10
N VAL A 436 -14.93 5.34 20.80
CA VAL A 436 -14.23 4.19 20.19
C VAL A 436 -12.98 3.80 20.99
N LEU A 437 -12.02 4.71 21.15
CA LEU A 437 -10.71 4.34 21.72
C LEU A 437 -10.81 3.99 23.21
N ASP A 438 -11.61 4.75 23.96
CA ASP A 438 -11.88 4.52 25.38
C ASP A 438 -12.58 3.18 25.62
N GLN A 439 -13.20 2.58 24.60
CA GLN A 439 -13.81 1.25 24.73
C GLN A 439 -12.74 0.14 24.83
N GLY A 440 -11.47 0.43 24.55
CA GLY A 440 -10.36 -0.50 24.76
C GLY A 440 -9.65 -0.95 23.48
N THR A 441 -9.67 -0.15 22.41
CA THR A 441 -8.96 -0.45 21.16
C THR A 441 -8.05 0.69 20.73
N ALA A 442 -6.90 0.33 20.14
CA ALA A 442 -5.97 1.23 19.46
C ALA A 442 -6.03 1.05 17.93
N SER A 443 -7.19 0.60 17.43
CA SER A 443 -7.40 0.25 16.04
C SER A 443 -8.72 0.79 15.50
N VAL A 444 -8.70 1.38 14.31
CA VAL A 444 -9.86 2.06 13.71
C VAL A 444 -9.92 1.76 12.22
N TRP A 445 -11.14 1.54 11.71
CA TRP A 445 -11.41 1.37 10.30
C TRP A 445 -12.16 2.59 9.75
N ASN A 446 -11.45 3.46 9.02
CA ASN A 446 -11.99 4.64 8.35
C ASN A 446 -12.60 4.28 6.99
N ASP A 447 -13.89 4.55 6.81
CA ASP A 447 -14.67 4.04 5.68
C ASP A 447 -15.62 5.08 5.08
N ASN A 448 -16.05 4.86 3.84
CA ASN A 448 -16.90 5.79 3.06
C ASN A 448 -16.39 7.25 3.09
N CYS A 449 -15.08 7.43 2.96
CA CYS A 449 -14.39 8.71 3.09
C CYS A 449 -13.93 9.28 1.73
N GLU A 450 -14.63 8.94 0.64
CA GLU A 450 -14.35 9.47 -0.71
C GLU A 450 -14.97 10.86 -0.95
N TYR A 451 -15.97 11.25 -0.15
CA TYR A 451 -16.71 12.54 -0.25
C TYR A 451 -17.41 12.75 -1.61
N GLU A 452 -17.57 11.70 -2.43
CA GLU A 452 -18.13 11.78 -3.79
C GLU A 452 -19.54 12.40 -3.82
N SER A 453 -20.35 12.14 -2.79
CA SER A 453 -21.75 12.53 -2.78
C SER A 453 -21.99 14.02 -2.50
N LEU A 454 -20.95 14.78 -2.10
CA LEU A 454 -20.96 16.24 -2.11
C LEU A 454 -20.68 16.72 -3.54
N LEU A 455 -21.74 16.83 -4.32
CA LEU A 455 -21.68 17.16 -5.74
C LEU A 455 -21.29 18.63 -6.01
N ASP A 456 -21.61 19.54 -5.08
CA ASP A 456 -21.21 20.94 -5.18
C ASP A 456 -19.74 21.11 -4.78
N LEU A 457 -18.84 21.00 -5.74
CA LEU A 457 -17.41 21.14 -5.49
C LEU A 457 -16.99 22.59 -5.18
N ASP A 458 -17.86 23.58 -5.34
CA ASP A 458 -17.64 24.97 -4.89
C ASP A 458 -17.97 25.18 -3.40
N SER A 459 -18.44 24.11 -2.71
CA SER A 459 -18.58 24.08 -1.24
C SER A 459 -17.28 24.52 -0.57
N ARG A 460 -17.39 25.21 0.55
CA ARG A 460 -16.27 25.88 1.22
C ARG A 460 -15.70 25.01 2.34
N VAL A 461 -14.38 25.10 2.48
CA VAL A 461 -13.63 24.46 3.57
C VAL A 461 -12.69 25.48 4.20
N GLU A 462 -12.29 25.26 5.45
CA GLU A 462 -11.40 26.17 6.19
C GLU A 462 -10.00 26.22 5.59
N GLY A 463 -9.49 25.08 5.14
CA GLY A 463 -8.18 24.96 4.49
C GLY A 463 -7.02 25.36 5.39
N ASP A 464 -7.03 24.96 6.67
CA ASP A 464 -5.97 25.25 7.65
C ASP A 464 -5.57 26.74 7.66
N GLY A 465 -6.58 27.62 7.71
CA GLY A 465 -6.41 29.08 7.73
C GLY A 465 -6.37 29.75 6.35
N VAL A 466 -6.32 28.99 5.25
CA VAL A 466 -6.43 29.50 3.88
C VAL A 466 -7.69 28.91 3.22
N PRO A 467 -8.82 29.65 3.23
CA PRO A 467 -10.10 29.14 2.73
C PRO A 467 -10.02 28.61 1.30
N ALA A 468 -10.58 27.44 1.08
CA ALA A 468 -10.53 26.74 -0.20
C ALA A 468 -11.92 26.22 -0.60
N THR A 469 -11.98 25.55 -1.76
CA THR A 469 -13.16 24.80 -2.17
C THR A 469 -12.95 23.31 -1.98
N LEU A 470 -14.06 22.59 -1.81
CA LEU A 470 -14.06 21.13 -1.75
C LEU A 470 -13.38 20.53 -2.99
N ALA A 471 -13.53 21.11 -4.19
CA ALA A 471 -12.83 20.67 -5.41
C ALA A 471 -11.31 20.45 -5.20
N SER A 472 -10.69 21.31 -4.38
CA SER A 472 -9.24 21.34 -4.15
C SER A 472 -8.78 20.50 -2.95
N THR A 473 -9.70 20.04 -2.10
CA THR A 473 -9.35 19.34 -0.84
C THR A 473 -10.06 18.01 -0.66
N ARG A 474 -11.12 17.71 -1.43
CA ARG A 474 -11.93 16.48 -1.32
C ARG A 474 -11.06 15.24 -1.22
N ASN A 475 -10.09 15.11 -2.12
CA ASN A 475 -9.29 13.91 -2.24
C ASN A 475 -8.33 13.71 -1.05
N VAL A 476 -7.97 14.77 -0.30
CA VAL A 476 -7.11 14.66 0.89
C VAL A 476 -7.87 14.52 2.21
N MET A 477 -9.21 14.64 2.22
CA MET A 477 -10.02 14.51 3.43
C MET A 477 -9.83 13.15 4.13
N SER A 478 -9.68 12.07 3.37
CA SER A 478 -9.41 10.73 3.92
C SER A 478 -8.03 10.61 4.56
N ASN A 479 -7.01 11.27 3.98
CA ASN A 479 -5.67 11.33 4.58
C ASN A 479 -5.72 12.08 5.92
N LEU A 480 -6.43 13.22 5.96
CA LEU A 480 -6.57 14.02 7.18
C LEU A 480 -7.40 13.29 8.25
N MET A 481 -8.46 12.58 7.87
CA MET A 481 -9.19 11.70 8.78
C MET A 481 -8.26 10.65 9.41
N CYS A 482 -7.36 10.05 8.63
CA CYS A 482 -6.39 9.09 9.16
C CYS A 482 -5.33 9.73 10.04
N HIS A 483 -4.86 10.93 9.71
CA HIS A 483 -3.94 11.70 10.55
C HIS A 483 -4.58 11.99 11.92
N VAL A 484 -5.81 12.50 11.98
CA VAL A 484 -6.52 12.72 13.25
C VAL A 484 -6.73 11.41 14.02
N THR A 485 -6.98 10.31 13.30
CA THR A 485 -7.12 8.98 13.91
C THR A 485 -5.80 8.54 14.57
N GLU A 486 -4.67 8.79 13.91
CA GLU A 486 -3.33 8.48 14.40
C GLU A 486 -3.01 9.31 15.65
N GLU A 487 -3.24 10.62 15.62
CA GLU A 487 -3.08 11.49 16.79
C GLU A 487 -3.94 11.05 17.97
N ALA A 488 -5.23 10.74 17.71
CA ALA A 488 -6.14 10.27 18.75
C ALA A 488 -5.65 8.97 19.42
N ILE A 489 -5.16 8.02 18.63
CA ILE A 489 -4.60 6.77 19.17
C ILE A 489 -3.29 7.05 19.92
N ALA A 490 -2.41 7.89 19.39
CA ALA A 490 -1.16 8.23 20.05
C ALA A 490 -1.37 8.95 21.39
N GLU A 491 -2.43 9.74 21.54
CA GLU A 491 -2.82 10.40 22.79
C GLU A 491 -3.49 9.43 23.78
N ALA A 492 -4.44 8.60 23.31
CA ALA A 492 -5.20 7.68 24.16
C ALA A 492 -4.40 6.43 24.57
N HIS A 493 -3.53 5.92 23.69
CA HIS A 493 -2.75 4.70 23.84
C HIS A 493 -1.27 4.93 23.47
N PRO A 494 -0.53 5.78 24.22
CA PRO A 494 0.79 6.29 23.82
C PRO A 494 1.88 5.22 23.67
N ASP A 495 1.68 4.04 24.25
CA ASP A 495 2.61 2.92 24.16
C ASP A 495 2.25 1.94 23.03
N GLU A 496 1.06 1.99 22.44
CA GLU A 496 0.63 1.09 21.35
C GLU A 496 0.90 1.69 19.96
N ARG A 497 1.22 0.84 18.98
CA ARG A 497 1.28 1.27 17.57
C ARG A 497 -0.14 1.44 17.03
N PRO A 498 -0.48 2.59 16.43
CA PRO A 498 -1.77 2.76 15.77
C PRO A 498 -2.00 1.71 14.67
N PHE A 499 -3.18 1.08 14.65
CA PHE A 499 -3.61 0.24 13.54
C PHE A 499 -4.81 0.87 12.83
N ILE A 500 -4.53 1.54 11.71
CA ILE A 500 -5.56 2.24 10.95
C ILE A 500 -5.79 1.50 9.63
N VAL A 501 -7.05 1.25 9.32
CA VAL A 501 -7.50 0.72 8.03
C VAL A 501 -8.29 1.80 7.32
N CYS A 502 -8.01 2.08 6.05
CA CYS A 502 -8.72 3.14 5.30
C CYS A 502 -9.09 2.71 3.88
N ARG A 503 -10.31 3.07 3.44
CA ARG A 503 -10.81 2.76 2.10
C ARG A 503 -10.27 3.70 1.04
N ALA A 504 -10.52 4.99 1.25
CA ALA A 504 -10.11 6.06 0.35
C ALA A 504 -8.70 6.56 0.70
N GLY A 505 -8.11 7.34 -0.19
CA GLY A 505 -6.83 7.96 0.07
C GLY A 505 -6.30 8.74 -1.12
N HIS A 506 -5.45 9.72 -0.82
CA HIS A 506 -4.61 10.43 -1.77
C HIS A 506 -3.14 10.02 -1.59
N ALA A 507 -2.24 10.47 -2.48
CA ALA A 507 -0.80 10.37 -2.27
C ALA A 507 -0.40 10.75 -0.82
N GLY A 508 0.32 9.85 -0.13
CA GLY A 508 0.65 9.98 1.29
C GLY A 508 -0.23 9.16 2.24
N ILE A 509 -1.32 8.54 1.79
CA ILE A 509 -2.19 7.71 2.66
C ILE A 509 -1.41 6.56 3.34
N GLN A 510 -0.36 6.06 2.70
CA GLN A 510 0.47 4.97 3.22
C GLN A 510 1.07 5.29 4.58
N ARG A 511 1.29 6.57 4.91
CA ARG A 511 1.87 7.01 6.20
C ARG A 511 1.02 6.63 7.40
N TYR A 512 -0.28 6.44 7.19
CA TYR A 512 -1.23 6.25 8.27
C TYR A 512 -1.88 4.87 8.23
N ALA A 513 -2.26 4.39 7.04
CA ALA A 513 -3.23 3.29 6.93
C ALA A 513 -2.75 2.09 6.11
N GLN A 514 -3.15 0.90 6.55
CA GLN A 514 -3.35 -0.25 5.68
C GLN A 514 -4.60 -0.01 4.84
N THR A 515 -4.58 -0.33 3.54
CA THR A 515 -5.73 -0.11 2.66
C THR A 515 -6.19 -1.39 1.96
N TRP A 516 -7.29 -1.35 1.22
CA TRP A 516 -7.75 -2.47 0.41
C TRP A 516 -8.44 -2.03 -0.87
N ALA A 517 -8.64 -2.95 -1.82
CA ALA A 517 -9.27 -2.73 -3.13
C ALA A 517 -10.78 -2.38 -3.10
N GLY A 518 -11.30 -1.94 -1.95
CA GLY A 518 -12.71 -1.65 -1.72
C GLY A 518 -13.62 -2.86 -1.94
N ASP A 519 -14.87 -2.57 -2.29
CA ASP A 519 -15.98 -3.52 -2.27
C ASP A 519 -16.02 -4.39 -3.54
N ASN A 520 -15.02 -5.26 -3.69
CA ASN A 520 -14.82 -6.06 -4.90
C ASN A 520 -15.84 -7.20 -5.08
N SER A 521 -16.18 -7.51 -6.34
CA SER A 521 -17.19 -8.54 -6.65
C SER A 521 -16.71 -9.98 -6.44
N THR A 522 -17.59 -10.91 -6.06
CA THR A 522 -17.30 -12.36 -5.94
C THR A 522 -17.21 -13.03 -7.31
N SER A 523 -16.00 -13.13 -7.88
CA SER A 523 -15.78 -13.86 -9.14
C SER A 523 -14.31 -14.26 -9.36
N TRP A 524 -14.08 -15.27 -10.22
CA TRP A 524 -12.72 -15.64 -10.69
C TRP A 524 -12.02 -14.51 -11.46
N ALA A 525 -12.78 -13.68 -12.18
CA ALA A 525 -12.22 -12.52 -12.89
C ALA A 525 -11.68 -11.50 -11.88
N THR A 526 -12.43 -11.24 -10.81
CA THR A 526 -11.98 -10.36 -9.71
C THR A 526 -10.73 -10.89 -9.02
N LEU A 527 -10.68 -12.19 -8.69
CA LEU A 527 -9.50 -12.82 -8.10
C LEU A 527 -8.23 -12.53 -8.94
N ARG A 528 -8.31 -12.67 -10.26
CA ARG A 528 -7.19 -12.38 -11.16
C ARG A 528 -6.88 -10.89 -11.29
N ALA A 529 -7.90 -10.07 -11.55
CA ALA A 529 -7.71 -8.66 -11.87
C ALA A 529 -7.26 -7.82 -10.66
N ASN A 530 -7.69 -8.19 -9.45
CA ASN A 530 -7.24 -7.51 -8.23
C ASN A 530 -5.73 -7.67 -8.00
N ILE A 531 -5.06 -8.69 -8.55
CA ILE A 531 -3.60 -8.83 -8.43
C ILE A 531 -2.91 -7.63 -9.10
N ALA A 532 -3.30 -7.29 -10.32
CA ALA A 532 -2.76 -6.11 -11.02
C ALA A 532 -3.05 -4.81 -10.26
N THR A 533 -4.23 -4.69 -9.65
CA THR A 533 -4.61 -3.53 -8.83
C THR A 533 -3.69 -3.40 -7.59
N ILE A 534 -3.44 -4.49 -6.88
CA ILE A 534 -2.57 -4.51 -5.69
C ILE A 534 -1.11 -4.25 -6.05
N LEU A 535 -0.62 -4.80 -7.17
CA LEU A 535 0.73 -4.55 -7.66
C LEU A 535 0.90 -3.07 -8.10
N GLY A 536 -0.11 -2.48 -8.75
CA GLY A 536 -0.13 -1.06 -9.09
C GLY A 536 -0.09 -0.14 -7.86
N MET A 537 -0.87 -0.47 -6.83
CA MET A 537 -0.82 0.23 -5.54
C MET A 537 0.54 0.09 -4.84
N SER A 538 1.15 -1.09 -4.91
CA SER A 538 2.48 -1.34 -4.34
C SER A 538 3.55 -0.46 -5.02
N LEU A 539 3.50 -0.34 -6.35
CA LEU A 539 4.35 0.59 -7.11
C LEU A 539 3.98 2.07 -6.88
N SER A 540 2.84 2.35 -6.25
CA SER A 540 2.39 3.70 -5.91
C SER A 540 2.69 4.07 -4.45
N GLY A 541 3.62 3.35 -3.80
CA GLY A 541 4.08 3.60 -2.43
C GLY A 541 3.22 2.99 -1.33
N VAL A 542 2.12 2.30 -1.68
CA VAL A 542 1.20 1.70 -0.71
C VAL A 542 1.52 0.21 -0.55
N ALA A 543 2.54 -0.08 0.26
CA ALA A 543 3.03 -1.44 0.45
C ALA A 543 2.10 -2.33 1.32
N ASN A 544 1.24 -1.73 2.15
CA ASN A 544 0.31 -2.44 3.03
C ASN A 544 -1.11 -2.42 2.45
N GLN A 545 -1.39 -3.32 1.50
CA GLN A 545 -2.70 -3.44 0.86
C GLN A 545 -3.14 -4.89 0.65
N GLY A 546 -4.44 -5.09 0.36
CA GLY A 546 -5.03 -6.34 -0.12
C GLY A 546 -6.38 -6.10 -0.77
N CYS A 547 -7.20 -7.14 -0.84
CA CYS A 547 -8.61 -7.09 -1.26
C CYS A 547 -9.47 -7.91 -0.28
N ASP A 548 -10.79 -7.87 -0.45
CA ASP A 548 -11.69 -8.72 0.32
C ASP A 548 -11.70 -10.13 -0.26
N ILE A 549 -11.09 -11.05 0.49
CA ILE A 549 -10.84 -12.44 0.10
C ILE A 549 -12.16 -13.20 0.08
N GLY A 550 -12.45 -13.86 -1.05
CA GLY A 550 -13.73 -14.51 -1.32
C GLY A 550 -14.76 -13.61 -2.02
N GLY A 551 -14.48 -12.31 -2.15
CA GLY A 551 -15.40 -11.34 -2.72
C GLY A 551 -16.29 -10.68 -1.67
N PHE A 552 -16.43 -9.35 -1.77
CA PHE A 552 -17.32 -8.57 -0.91
C PHE A 552 -18.77 -8.61 -1.42
N HIS A 553 -18.99 -8.23 -2.68
CA HIS A 553 -20.31 -8.07 -3.28
C HIS A 553 -20.66 -9.19 -4.26
N GLY A 554 -21.87 -9.73 -4.17
CA GLY A 554 -22.39 -10.72 -5.13
C GLY A 554 -22.78 -12.03 -4.46
N PRO A 555 -22.86 -13.14 -5.19
CA PRO A 555 -23.18 -14.44 -4.59
C PRO A 555 -22.07 -14.87 -3.63
N ARG A 556 -22.38 -15.82 -2.74
CA ARG A 556 -21.34 -16.51 -1.97
C ARG A 556 -20.32 -17.17 -2.91
N PRO A 557 -19.03 -17.20 -2.56
CA PRO A 557 -18.04 -17.88 -3.37
C PRO A 557 -18.29 -19.40 -3.36
N GLU A 558 -18.20 -20.04 -4.53
CA GLU A 558 -18.18 -21.51 -4.60
C GLU A 558 -16.94 -22.08 -3.88
N PRO A 559 -16.96 -23.34 -3.41
CA PRO A 559 -15.88 -23.92 -2.61
C PRO A 559 -14.48 -23.74 -3.24
N GLU A 560 -14.35 -24.03 -4.53
CA GLU A 560 -13.06 -23.90 -5.23
C GLU A 560 -12.59 -22.44 -5.33
N LEU A 561 -13.51 -21.50 -5.59
CA LEU A 561 -13.17 -20.08 -5.65
C LEU A 561 -12.69 -19.58 -4.30
N LEU A 562 -13.40 -19.92 -3.21
CA LEU A 562 -12.98 -19.55 -1.85
C LEU A 562 -11.59 -20.12 -1.53
N LEU A 563 -11.37 -21.41 -1.81
CA LEU A 563 -10.08 -22.06 -1.58
C LEU A 563 -8.95 -21.35 -2.33
N ARG A 564 -9.10 -21.12 -3.65
CA ARG A 564 -8.06 -20.45 -4.44
C ARG A 564 -7.82 -19.01 -4.03
N TRP A 565 -8.89 -18.30 -3.65
CA TRP A 565 -8.75 -16.93 -3.16
C TRP A 565 -8.02 -16.88 -1.82
N VAL A 566 -8.26 -17.81 -0.89
CA VAL A 566 -7.48 -17.92 0.35
C VAL A 566 -6.01 -18.27 0.05
N GLN A 567 -5.76 -19.29 -0.79
CA GLN A 567 -4.41 -19.70 -1.16
C GLN A 567 -3.59 -18.57 -1.81
N HIS A 568 -4.25 -17.68 -2.53
CA HIS A 568 -3.64 -16.46 -3.05
C HIS A 568 -3.53 -15.34 -1.98
N GLY A 569 -4.61 -15.13 -1.22
CA GLY A 569 -4.77 -14.06 -0.25
C GLY A 569 -3.77 -14.08 0.90
N ILE A 570 -3.27 -15.26 1.27
CA ILE A 570 -2.26 -15.40 2.33
C ILE A 570 -0.92 -14.71 2.03
N PHE A 571 -0.69 -14.26 0.79
CA PHE A 571 0.49 -13.48 0.41
C PHE A 571 0.25 -11.97 0.38
N GLN A 572 -1.01 -11.53 0.52
CA GLN A 572 -1.36 -10.12 0.55
C GLN A 572 -1.00 -9.50 1.92
N PRO A 573 -0.35 -8.33 1.99
CA PRO A 573 -0.04 -7.66 3.25
C PRO A 573 -1.28 -7.53 4.15
N ARG A 574 -2.43 -7.14 3.58
CA ARG A 574 -3.75 -7.27 4.23
C ARG A 574 -4.42 -8.59 3.84
N PHE A 575 -4.56 -9.50 4.80
CA PHE A 575 -5.29 -10.75 4.61
C PHE A 575 -6.61 -10.72 5.38
N SER A 576 -7.70 -10.35 4.69
CA SER A 576 -9.03 -10.24 5.28
C SER A 576 -10.08 -10.96 4.46
N ILE A 577 -10.86 -11.83 5.12
CA ILE A 577 -12.09 -12.39 4.54
C ILE A 577 -13.23 -11.49 4.99
N HIS A 578 -13.95 -10.90 4.04
CA HIS A 578 -15.02 -9.95 4.27
C HIS A 578 -16.10 -10.09 3.19
N SER A 579 -17.37 -10.04 3.57
CA SER A 579 -18.47 -10.27 2.63
C SER A 579 -19.81 -9.62 3.00
N VAL A 580 -20.58 -9.34 1.95
CA VAL A 580 -22.05 -9.15 1.93
C VAL A 580 -22.63 -9.98 0.78
N ASN A 581 -22.89 -11.25 1.06
CA ASN A 581 -23.41 -12.15 0.04
C ASN A 581 -24.89 -11.85 -0.25
N SER A 582 -25.27 -11.88 -1.53
CA SER A 582 -26.63 -11.60 -2.01
C SER A 582 -27.66 -12.64 -1.60
N ASP A 583 -27.23 -13.79 -1.09
CA ASP A 583 -28.07 -14.88 -0.58
C ASP A 583 -28.15 -14.92 0.96
N ASN A 584 -27.71 -13.84 1.63
CA ASN A 584 -27.67 -13.69 3.09
C ASN A 584 -26.74 -14.67 3.81
N THR A 585 -25.85 -15.37 3.11
CA THR A 585 -24.81 -16.17 3.76
C THR A 585 -23.62 -15.30 4.20
N VAL A 586 -22.78 -15.88 5.06
CA VAL A 586 -21.53 -15.27 5.50
C VAL A 586 -20.38 -16.09 4.94
N THR A 587 -19.37 -15.42 4.40
CA THR A 587 -18.15 -16.08 3.97
C THR A 587 -17.28 -16.34 5.19
N GLU A 588 -17.41 -17.54 5.77
CA GLU A 588 -16.53 -18.04 6.82
C GLU A 588 -15.49 -18.99 6.20
N PRO A 589 -14.24 -19.05 6.72
CA PRO A 589 -13.22 -19.94 6.15
C PRO A 589 -13.54 -21.44 6.33
N TRP A 590 -14.51 -21.80 7.19
CA TRP A 590 -15.00 -23.15 7.39
C TRP A 590 -16.41 -23.41 6.80
N MET A 591 -16.96 -22.47 6.01
CA MET A 591 -18.34 -22.60 5.50
C MET A 591 -18.55 -23.85 4.62
N TYR A 592 -17.47 -24.43 4.11
CA TYR A 592 -17.43 -25.67 3.34
C TYR A 592 -16.52 -26.71 4.04
N PRO A 593 -17.09 -27.71 4.74
CA PRO A 593 -16.30 -28.70 5.48
C PRO A 593 -15.26 -29.45 4.63
N GLU A 594 -15.54 -29.69 3.36
CA GLU A 594 -14.69 -30.44 2.42
C GLU A 594 -13.37 -29.73 2.07
N ILE A 595 -13.31 -28.40 2.16
CA ILE A 595 -12.10 -27.60 1.87
C ILE A 595 -11.52 -26.94 3.12
N THR A 596 -12.20 -27.02 4.27
CA THR A 596 -11.75 -26.39 5.53
C THR A 596 -10.31 -26.79 5.90
N PRO A 597 -9.88 -28.06 5.78
CA PRO A 597 -8.48 -28.42 6.04
C PRO A 597 -7.49 -27.71 5.11
N LEU A 598 -7.83 -27.54 3.84
CA LEU A 598 -6.96 -26.88 2.85
C LEU A 598 -6.87 -25.37 3.08
N ILE A 599 -7.99 -24.74 3.45
CA ILE A 599 -8.04 -23.33 3.87
C ILE A 599 -7.19 -23.13 5.14
N ARG A 600 -7.35 -24.00 6.14
CA ARG A 600 -6.53 -23.98 7.34
C ARG A 600 -5.05 -24.08 7.00
N ASP A 601 -4.64 -25.05 6.19
CA ASP A 601 -3.23 -25.28 5.88
C ASP A 601 -2.61 -24.08 5.15
N ALA A 602 -3.36 -23.41 4.27
CA ALA A 602 -2.94 -22.15 3.65
C ALA A 602 -2.77 -21.03 4.70
N ILE A 603 -3.74 -20.84 5.60
CA ILE A 603 -3.63 -19.82 6.66
C ILE A 603 -2.43 -20.13 7.58
N LEU A 604 -2.24 -21.39 7.97
CA LEU A 604 -1.11 -21.81 8.79
C LEU A 604 0.24 -21.58 8.10
N LEU A 605 0.32 -21.73 6.78
CA LEU A 605 1.51 -21.34 5.99
C LEU A 605 1.82 -19.84 6.14
N ARG A 606 0.81 -18.97 6.09
CA ARG A 606 0.99 -17.53 6.35
C ARG A 606 1.65 -17.28 7.70
N TYR A 607 1.15 -17.93 8.75
CA TYR A 607 1.63 -17.74 10.12
C TYR A 607 3.09 -18.21 10.28
N ARG A 608 3.48 -19.29 9.59
CA ARG A 608 4.89 -19.71 9.53
C ARG A 608 5.78 -18.69 8.79
N LEU A 609 5.23 -17.94 7.83
CA LEU A 609 5.95 -16.91 7.07
C LEU A 609 5.99 -15.54 7.77
N ILE A 610 5.40 -15.37 8.97
CA ILE A 610 5.39 -14.07 9.66
C ILE A 610 6.79 -13.50 9.90
N PRO A 611 7.85 -14.25 10.27
CA PRO A 611 9.20 -13.67 10.36
C PRO A 611 9.66 -12.99 9.06
N TYR A 612 9.31 -13.56 7.90
CA TYR A 612 9.59 -12.97 6.59
C TYR A 612 8.70 -11.76 6.31
N LEU A 613 7.37 -11.92 6.40
CA LEU A 613 6.41 -10.85 6.10
C LEU A 613 6.58 -9.63 7.01
N TYR A 614 6.85 -9.86 8.30
CA TYR A 614 7.07 -8.79 9.28
C TYR A 614 8.34 -8.00 8.98
N SER A 615 9.43 -8.69 8.64
CA SER A 615 10.67 -8.03 8.22
C SER A 615 10.49 -7.24 6.91
N LEU A 616 9.67 -7.74 5.97
CA LEU A 616 9.33 -6.99 4.75
C LEU A 616 8.46 -5.76 5.03
N MET A 617 7.55 -5.82 6.00
CA MET A 617 6.79 -4.64 6.45
C MET A 617 7.71 -3.58 7.07
N VAL A 618 8.69 -3.99 7.86
CA VAL A 618 9.71 -3.06 8.38
C VAL A 618 10.56 -2.48 7.24
N ARG A 619 10.98 -3.30 6.28
CA ARG A 619 11.68 -2.82 5.07
C ARG A 619 10.84 -1.79 4.32
N ALA A 620 9.55 -2.03 4.13
CA ALA A 620 8.64 -1.06 3.52
C ALA A 620 8.60 0.26 4.29
N SER A 621 8.55 0.23 5.63
CA SER A 621 8.57 1.46 6.45
C SER A 621 9.87 2.26 6.36
N ARG A 622 10.99 1.58 6.08
CA ARG A 622 12.33 2.18 6.08
C ARG A 622 12.82 2.56 4.70
N GLU A 623 12.37 1.88 3.66
CA GLU A 623 12.91 2.03 2.31
C GLU A 623 11.81 2.40 1.31
N GLY A 624 10.53 2.28 1.68
CA GLY A 624 9.40 2.50 0.79
C GLY A 624 9.18 1.40 -0.23
N LEU A 625 9.91 0.28 -0.13
CA LEU A 625 9.84 -0.81 -1.09
C LEU A 625 8.56 -1.64 -0.95
N PRO A 626 8.02 -2.18 -2.06
CA PRO A 626 6.91 -3.11 -2.04
C PRO A 626 7.17 -4.37 -1.19
N ILE A 627 6.09 -4.91 -0.61
CA ILE A 627 6.05 -6.28 -0.04
C ILE A 627 5.69 -7.26 -1.16
N MET A 628 4.61 -7.01 -1.89
CA MET A 628 4.27 -7.68 -3.14
C MET A 628 4.78 -6.85 -4.33
N GLU A 629 5.63 -7.43 -5.16
CA GLU A 629 6.32 -6.70 -6.23
C GLU A 629 6.11 -7.36 -7.60
N PRO A 630 5.73 -6.58 -8.64
CA PRO A 630 5.55 -7.11 -9.98
C PRO A 630 6.88 -7.48 -10.62
N LEU A 631 6.86 -8.45 -11.55
CA LEU A 631 8.09 -8.92 -12.21
C LEU A 631 8.78 -7.81 -13.01
N LEU A 632 8.03 -6.85 -13.57
CA LEU A 632 8.59 -5.69 -14.28
C LEU A 632 9.52 -4.84 -13.40
N SER A 633 9.30 -4.82 -12.08
CA SER A 633 10.12 -4.11 -11.10
C SER A 633 11.24 -4.99 -10.58
N ALA A 634 10.91 -6.20 -10.12
CA ALA A 634 11.87 -7.13 -9.54
C ALA A 634 12.92 -7.64 -10.56
N PHE A 635 12.55 -7.69 -11.84
CA PHE A 635 13.36 -8.20 -12.95
C PHE A 635 13.31 -7.25 -14.15
N GLN A 636 13.60 -5.97 -13.91
CA GLN A 636 13.57 -4.92 -14.94
C GLN A 636 14.44 -5.23 -16.18
N HIS A 637 15.44 -6.12 -16.05
CA HIS A 637 16.25 -6.59 -17.17
C HIS A 637 15.53 -7.50 -18.16
N ASP A 638 14.34 -8.01 -17.82
CA ASP A 638 13.55 -8.98 -18.58
C ASP A 638 12.20 -8.40 -19.07
N PRO A 639 12.21 -7.64 -20.18
CA PRO A 639 11.01 -6.94 -20.69
C PRO A 639 9.88 -7.86 -21.18
N GLU A 640 10.16 -9.14 -21.43
CA GLU A 640 9.13 -10.14 -21.77
C GLU A 640 8.22 -10.47 -20.58
N GLY A 641 8.70 -10.27 -19.34
CA GLY A 641 7.92 -10.50 -18.12
C GLY A 641 7.06 -9.31 -17.69
N TYR A 642 7.13 -8.17 -18.39
CA TYR A 642 6.51 -6.93 -17.91
C TYR A 642 4.98 -6.99 -17.82
N ASP A 643 4.36 -7.78 -18.70
CA ASP A 643 2.90 -7.94 -18.75
C ASP A 643 2.38 -9.05 -17.83
N THR A 644 3.28 -9.73 -17.09
CA THR A 644 2.90 -10.79 -16.15
C THR A 644 2.41 -10.18 -14.85
N THR A 645 1.14 -10.40 -14.53
CA THR A 645 0.48 -9.91 -13.30
C THR A 645 0.04 -11.03 -12.36
N ASP A 646 -0.08 -12.25 -12.87
CA ASP A 646 -0.57 -13.43 -12.15
C ASP A 646 0.55 -14.20 -11.42
N THR A 647 1.78 -13.70 -11.55
CA THR A 647 2.99 -14.17 -10.89
C THR A 647 3.75 -12.95 -10.39
N PHE A 648 4.18 -12.96 -9.12
CA PHE A 648 4.81 -11.81 -8.48
C PHE A 648 5.80 -12.26 -7.41
N MET A 649 6.67 -11.35 -7.00
CA MET A 649 7.57 -11.57 -5.88
C MET A 649 6.90 -11.12 -4.57
N VAL A 650 7.11 -11.88 -3.50
CA VAL A 650 6.92 -11.42 -2.13
C VAL A 650 8.31 -11.23 -1.54
N GLY A 651 8.70 -9.99 -1.29
CA GLY A 651 10.09 -9.63 -1.00
C GLY A 651 11.04 -9.98 -2.14
N ASP A 652 12.31 -10.28 -1.83
CA ASP A 652 13.33 -10.58 -2.86
C ASP A 652 13.50 -12.08 -3.16
N SER A 653 12.94 -12.94 -2.30
CA SER A 653 13.28 -14.36 -2.26
C SER A 653 12.17 -15.30 -2.73
N LEU A 654 10.90 -14.89 -2.62
CA LEU A 654 9.75 -15.77 -2.86
C LEU A 654 8.98 -15.36 -4.11
N LEU A 655 8.94 -16.22 -5.13
CA LEU A 655 8.06 -16.10 -6.30
C LEU A 655 6.76 -16.85 -6.03
N VAL A 656 5.63 -16.18 -6.21
CA VAL A 656 4.28 -16.72 -5.98
C VAL A 656 3.55 -16.85 -7.32
N ALA A 657 3.06 -18.06 -7.63
CA ALA A 657 2.35 -18.36 -8.88
C ALA A 657 1.10 -19.22 -8.63
N THR A 658 0.19 -18.72 -7.79
CA THR A 658 -1.01 -19.46 -7.36
C THR A 658 -1.95 -19.83 -8.52
N VAL A 659 -2.87 -20.76 -8.27
CA VAL A 659 -3.89 -21.19 -9.24
C VAL A 659 -5.06 -20.21 -9.26
N LEU A 660 -5.40 -19.67 -10.43
CA LEU A 660 -6.39 -18.59 -10.60
C LEU A 660 -7.49 -18.91 -11.62
N GLU A 661 -7.62 -20.18 -11.98
CA GLU A 661 -8.60 -20.68 -12.94
C GLU A 661 -9.39 -21.85 -12.33
N GLN A 662 -10.68 -21.89 -12.63
CA GLN A 662 -11.59 -22.93 -12.15
C GLN A 662 -11.27 -24.28 -12.79
N GLY A 663 -11.19 -25.34 -11.99
CA GLY A 663 -10.95 -26.71 -12.44
C GLY A 663 -9.55 -26.94 -13.01
N ALA A 664 -8.61 -26.02 -12.79
CA ALA A 664 -7.26 -26.14 -13.32
C ALA A 664 -6.52 -27.33 -12.71
N THR A 665 -5.96 -28.17 -13.60
CA THR A 665 -5.11 -29.32 -13.24
C THR A 665 -3.64 -29.08 -13.55
N ALA A 666 -3.32 -27.95 -14.19
CA ALA A 666 -1.97 -27.49 -14.42
C ALA A 666 -1.86 -25.96 -14.28
N ARG A 667 -0.66 -25.48 -13.94
CA ARG A 667 -0.31 -24.06 -13.88
C ARG A 667 0.92 -23.79 -14.73
N THR A 668 0.81 -22.89 -15.69
CA THR A 668 1.93 -22.44 -16.50
C THR A 668 2.65 -21.30 -15.79
N VAL A 669 3.96 -21.43 -15.58
CA VAL A 669 4.80 -20.44 -14.89
C VAL A 669 5.99 -20.09 -15.77
N ARG A 670 6.16 -18.81 -16.08
CA ARG A 670 7.36 -18.29 -16.74
C ARG A 670 8.33 -17.80 -15.68
N PHE A 671 9.57 -18.29 -15.71
CA PHE A 671 10.63 -17.81 -14.83
C PHE A 671 11.39 -16.65 -15.49
N PRO A 672 11.65 -15.54 -14.78
CA PRO A 672 12.38 -14.41 -15.32
C PRO A 672 13.73 -14.78 -15.93
N ALA A 673 14.08 -14.20 -17.08
CA ALA A 673 15.34 -14.49 -17.78
C ALA A 673 16.58 -14.16 -16.93
N GLY A 674 17.61 -15.00 -17.00
CA GLY A 674 18.87 -14.81 -16.25
C GLY A 674 18.76 -15.08 -14.74
N GLU A 675 17.62 -15.55 -14.28
CA GLU A 675 17.38 -15.92 -12.89
C GLU A 675 17.30 -17.44 -12.74
N VAL A 676 17.37 -17.94 -11.50
CA VAL A 676 17.17 -19.36 -11.20
C VAL A 676 16.24 -19.45 -10.01
N PHE A 677 15.31 -20.39 -10.06
CA PHE A 677 14.33 -20.63 -9.02
C PHE A 677 14.28 -22.09 -8.62
N TYR A 678 13.93 -22.33 -7.38
CA TYR A 678 13.76 -23.65 -6.80
C TYR A 678 12.34 -23.81 -6.28
N ASP A 679 11.62 -24.82 -6.75
CA ASP A 679 10.32 -25.17 -6.20
C ASP A 679 10.45 -25.43 -4.69
N LEU A 680 9.61 -24.80 -3.86
CA LEU A 680 9.75 -24.89 -2.41
C LEU A 680 9.46 -26.29 -1.86
N ALA A 681 8.58 -27.06 -2.51
CA ALA A 681 8.16 -28.37 -2.04
C ALA A 681 9.12 -29.49 -2.47
N THR A 682 9.70 -29.37 -3.66
CA THR A 682 10.48 -30.43 -4.32
C THR A 682 11.95 -30.08 -4.51
N ARG A 683 12.32 -28.81 -4.35
CA ARG A 683 13.62 -28.23 -4.74
C ARG A 683 14.00 -28.49 -6.18
N ARG A 684 13.02 -28.76 -7.05
CA ARG A 684 13.30 -28.83 -8.48
C ARG A 684 13.78 -27.46 -8.95
N ARG A 685 14.91 -27.47 -9.65
CA ARG A 685 15.54 -26.29 -10.20
C ARG A 685 14.87 -25.88 -11.52
N HIS A 686 14.64 -24.58 -11.67
CA HIS A 686 14.03 -23.95 -12.83
C HIS A 686 14.95 -22.86 -13.38
N GLU A 687 15.29 -22.97 -14.66
CA GLU A 687 16.13 -22.00 -15.36
C GLU A 687 15.31 -20.78 -15.79
N GLY A 688 15.91 -19.60 -15.66
CA GLY A 688 15.31 -18.35 -16.10
C GLY A 688 15.12 -18.30 -17.62
N GLY A 689 14.04 -17.65 -18.06
CA GLY A 689 13.62 -17.60 -19.45
C GLY A 689 12.88 -18.86 -19.91
N SER A 690 12.78 -19.88 -19.05
CA SER A 690 11.96 -21.06 -19.31
C SER A 690 10.51 -20.84 -18.86
N THR A 691 9.61 -21.57 -19.52
CA THR A 691 8.22 -21.70 -19.08
C THR A 691 7.98 -23.15 -18.70
N CYS A 692 7.47 -23.37 -17.49
CA CYS A 692 7.13 -24.70 -16.98
C CYS A 692 5.62 -24.87 -16.88
N VAL A 693 5.15 -26.11 -17.03
CA VAL A 693 3.76 -26.49 -16.79
C VAL A 693 3.76 -27.41 -15.58
N GLU A 694 3.27 -26.89 -14.46
CA GLU A 694 3.19 -27.61 -13.20
C GLU A 694 1.87 -28.35 -13.07
N PRO A 695 1.86 -29.64 -12.70
CA PRO A 695 0.62 -30.28 -12.26
C PRO A 695 0.14 -29.63 -10.95
N VAL A 696 -1.15 -29.30 -10.86
CA VAL A 696 -1.74 -28.72 -9.65
C VAL A 696 -3.03 -29.44 -9.26
N GLY A 697 -3.24 -29.57 -7.95
CA GLY A 697 -4.45 -30.05 -7.31
C GLY A 697 -5.01 -29.02 -6.32
N PRO A 698 -6.08 -29.36 -5.57
CA PRO A 698 -6.66 -28.48 -4.56
C PRO A 698 -5.67 -28.01 -3.49
N GLU A 699 -4.71 -28.84 -3.11
CA GLU A 699 -3.66 -28.56 -2.12
C GLU A 699 -2.50 -27.71 -2.65
N SER A 700 -2.37 -27.56 -3.97
CA SER A 700 -1.21 -26.93 -4.59
C SER A 700 -1.21 -25.41 -4.41
N ILE A 701 -0.11 -24.90 -3.85
CA ILE A 701 0.27 -23.49 -3.83
C ILE A 701 1.67 -23.40 -4.44
N PRO A 702 1.80 -23.18 -5.78
CA PRO A 702 3.11 -23.10 -6.43
C PRO A 702 3.93 -21.91 -5.92
N LEU A 703 5.07 -22.22 -5.31
CA LEU A 703 5.97 -21.25 -4.68
C LEU A 703 7.41 -21.60 -5.00
N TYR A 704 8.22 -20.58 -5.28
CA TYR A 704 9.60 -20.80 -5.69
C TYR A 704 10.56 -19.87 -4.95
N LEU A 705 11.66 -20.44 -4.47
CA LEU A 705 12.78 -19.74 -3.87
C LEU A 705 13.75 -19.29 -4.96
N ARG A 706 13.98 -17.98 -5.09
CA ARG A 706 14.98 -17.42 -5.99
C ARG A 706 16.39 -17.83 -5.54
N ALA A 707 17.29 -18.15 -6.46
CA ALA A 707 18.72 -18.28 -6.18
C ALA A 707 19.28 -17.00 -5.53
N GLY A 708 20.05 -17.14 -4.46
CA GLY A 708 20.47 -16.05 -3.57
C GLY A 708 19.43 -15.70 -2.50
N GLY A 709 18.22 -16.26 -2.58
CA GLY A 709 17.14 -15.99 -1.63
C GLY A 709 17.37 -16.65 -0.27
N ILE A 710 16.91 -15.95 0.77
CA ILE A 710 16.87 -16.39 2.16
C ILE A 710 15.46 -16.12 2.69
N ILE A 711 14.73 -17.17 3.10
CA ILE A 711 13.38 -17.04 3.69
C ILE A 711 13.41 -17.53 5.13
N PRO A 712 13.34 -16.64 6.14
CA PRO A 712 13.08 -17.02 7.52
C PRO A 712 11.62 -17.44 7.72
N CYS A 713 11.41 -18.60 8.31
CA CYS A 713 10.10 -19.10 8.69
C CYS A 713 10.12 -19.75 10.08
N ALA A 714 9.00 -19.67 10.79
CA ALA A 714 8.83 -20.37 12.05
C ALA A 714 8.73 -21.88 11.79
N VAL A 715 9.46 -22.67 12.59
CA VAL A 715 9.29 -24.14 12.60
C VAL A 715 8.11 -24.53 13.46
N GLU A 716 7.94 -23.85 14.60
CA GLU A 716 6.69 -23.91 15.34
C GLU A 716 5.52 -23.44 14.46
N GLN A 717 4.30 -23.76 14.85
CA GLN A 717 3.09 -23.27 14.20
C GLN A 717 2.48 -22.16 15.07
N PRO A 718 2.78 -20.87 14.81
CA PRO A 718 2.09 -19.78 15.49
C PRO A 718 0.60 -19.80 15.15
N THR A 719 -0.23 -19.48 16.14
CA THR A 719 -1.67 -19.31 16.01
C THR A 719 -2.19 -18.06 16.73
N ASP A 720 -1.34 -17.36 17.49
CA ASP A 720 -1.62 -16.06 18.12
C ASP A 720 -0.39 -15.14 17.95
N LEU A 721 -0.46 -14.16 17.05
CA LEU A 721 0.67 -13.28 16.75
C LEU A 721 0.91 -12.23 17.83
N ALA A 722 0.06 -12.11 18.84
CA ALA A 722 0.32 -11.27 20.00
C ALA A 722 1.23 -11.98 21.01
N ARG A 723 1.07 -13.30 21.17
CA ARG A 723 1.63 -14.05 22.32
C ARG A 723 2.62 -15.13 21.95
N ASP A 724 2.50 -15.71 20.77
CA ASP A 724 3.38 -16.80 20.38
C ASP A 724 4.79 -16.29 20.10
N GLU A 725 5.77 -16.99 20.67
CA GLU A 725 7.19 -16.77 20.44
C GLU A 725 7.73 -17.79 19.43
N VAL A 726 8.46 -17.32 18.42
CA VAL A 726 9.22 -18.20 17.53
C VAL A 726 10.53 -18.57 18.21
N ARG A 727 10.67 -19.84 18.61
CA ARG A 727 11.87 -20.35 19.30
C ARG A 727 12.81 -21.08 18.35
N THR A 728 12.29 -21.58 17.24
CA THR A 728 13.07 -22.25 16.20
C THR A 728 12.81 -21.58 14.87
N LEU A 729 13.83 -20.90 14.37
CA LEU A 729 13.76 -20.21 13.09
C LEU A 729 14.43 -21.06 12.01
N ARG A 730 13.67 -21.42 10.98
CA ARG A 730 14.22 -22.06 9.78
C ARG A 730 14.61 -21.00 8.76
N LEU A 731 15.81 -21.11 8.21
CA LEU A 731 16.30 -20.28 7.12
C LEU A 731 16.38 -21.13 5.87
N LEU A 732 15.45 -20.93 4.93
CA LEU A 732 15.48 -21.56 3.61
C LEU A 732 16.45 -20.78 2.72
N CYS A 733 17.48 -21.45 2.19
CA CYS A 733 18.58 -20.80 1.48
C CYS A 733 18.85 -21.48 0.13
N ALA A 734 18.99 -20.68 -0.94
CA ALA A 734 19.35 -21.16 -2.28
C ALA A 734 20.74 -20.63 -2.71
N PRO A 735 21.85 -21.31 -2.35
CA PRO A 735 23.22 -20.80 -2.46
C PRO A 735 23.85 -20.92 -3.86
N GLU A 736 23.10 -20.63 -4.92
CA GLU A 736 23.69 -20.54 -6.27
C GLU A 736 24.40 -19.20 -6.53
N ARG A 737 24.02 -18.17 -5.79
CA ARG A 737 24.67 -16.86 -5.79
C ARG A 737 24.60 -16.28 -4.38
N ASP A 738 25.40 -15.24 -4.16
CA ASP A 738 25.40 -14.52 -2.90
C ASP A 738 24.04 -13.87 -2.63
N GLY A 739 23.69 -13.73 -1.37
CA GLY A 739 22.39 -13.26 -0.94
C GLY A 739 22.42 -12.67 0.45
N SER A 740 21.42 -11.86 0.78
CA SER A 740 21.24 -11.39 2.15
C SER A 740 19.78 -11.14 2.48
N PHE A 741 19.47 -11.21 3.77
CA PHE A 741 18.18 -10.84 4.32
C PHE A 741 18.36 -10.23 5.71
N VAL A 742 17.60 -9.19 6.03
CA VAL A 742 17.59 -8.60 7.38
C VAL A 742 16.32 -9.07 8.08
N LEU A 743 16.49 -9.95 9.07
CA LEU A 743 15.43 -10.34 9.98
C LEU A 743 15.23 -9.24 11.02
N HIS A 744 13.99 -8.76 11.16
CA HIS A 744 13.61 -7.81 12.20
C HIS A 744 12.78 -8.49 13.30
N GLU A 745 13.13 -8.19 14.55
CA GLU A 745 12.43 -8.65 15.75
C GLU A 745 12.17 -7.47 16.70
N ASP A 746 10.94 -7.35 17.20
CA ASP A 746 10.54 -6.49 18.31
C ASP A 746 9.30 -7.12 19.00
N ASP A 747 8.66 -6.41 19.94
CA ASP A 747 7.48 -6.91 20.66
C ASP A 747 6.23 -7.07 19.78
N GLY A 748 6.22 -6.51 18.58
CA GLY A 748 5.15 -6.62 17.60
C GLY A 748 3.90 -5.80 17.90
N HIS A 749 3.85 -4.97 18.95
CA HIS A 749 2.65 -4.19 19.28
C HIS A 749 2.94 -2.78 19.78
N SER A 750 4.01 -2.57 20.55
CA SER A 750 4.27 -1.31 21.23
C SER A 750 5.16 -0.37 20.41
N ARG A 751 5.16 0.92 20.74
CA ARG A 751 6.05 1.93 20.14
C ARG A 751 7.50 1.83 20.65
N ALA A 752 7.85 0.85 21.49
CA ALA A 752 9.21 0.69 22.00
C ALA A 752 10.26 0.48 20.88
N HIS A 753 9.86 -0.06 19.73
CA HIS A 753 10.72 -0.22 18.55
C HIS A 753 11.25 1.12 17.97
N GLU A 754 10.56 2.24 18.25
CA GLU A 754 11.01 3.60 17.90
C GLU A 754 12.16 4.06 18.82
N ARG A 755 12.24 3.50 20.03
CA ARG A 755 13.23 3.81 21.08
C ARG A 755 14.31 2.72 21.18
N GLU A 756 14.70 2.18 20.03
CA GLU A 756 15.75 1.15 19.88
C GLU A 756 15.47 -0.22 20.56
N GLN A 757 14.27 -0.47 21.11
CA GLN A 757 13.85 -1.80 21.59
C GLN A 757 13.44 -2.70 20.42
N ARG A 758 14.41 -2.96 19.56
CA ARG A 758 14.31 -3.85 18.39
C ARG A 758 15.64 -4.58 18.21
N ARG A 759 15.62 -5.61 17.36
CA ARG A 759 16.79 -6.38 16.97
C ARG A 759 16.75 -6.64 15.48
N GLU A 760 17.91 -6.50 14.86
CA GLU A 760 18.14 -6.87 13.47
C GLU A 760 19.20 -7.96 13.40
N THR A 761 18.89 -9.03 12.68
CA THR A 761 19.86 -10.06 12.32
C THR A 761 20.05 -10.04 10.82
N ARG A 762 21.18 -9.49 10.36
CA ARG A 762 21.57 -9.57 8.96
C ARG A 762 22.13 -10.96 8.69
N VAL A 763 21.43 -11.71 7.86
CA VAL A 763 21.88 -13.00 7.34
C VAL A 763 22.53 -12.75 5.99
N THR A 764 23.82 -13.06 5.88
CA THR A 764 24.58 -12.98 4.62
C THR A 764 24.95 -14.39 4.18
N MET A 765 24.58 -14.75 2.95
CA MET A 765 24.92 -16.01 2.32
C MET A 765 25.95 -15.75 1.22
N THR A 766 27.09 -16.44 1.29
CA THR A 766 28.09 -16.47 0.22
C THR A 766 28.07 -17.85 -0.43
N ALA A 767 27.81 -17.88 -1.74
CA ALA A 767 27.73 -19.10 -2.54
C ALA A 767 29.12 -19.63 -2.93
N GLY A 768 29.19 -20.92 -3.27
CA GLY A 768 30.43 -21.56 -3.73
C GLY A 768 30.47 -23.06 -3.40
N SER A 769 31.64 -23.69 -3.61
CA SER A 769 31.83 -25.10 -3.19
C SER A 769 31.77 -25.24 -1.67
N THR A 770 32.10 -24.18 -0.94
CA THR A 770 31.77 -24.01 0.47
C THR A 770 30.81 -22.83 0.59
N VAL A 771 29.58 -23.11 1.03
CA VAL A 771 28.57 -22.09 1.32
C VAL A 771 28.84 -21.53 2.71
N ARG A 772 28.85 -20.20 2.83
CA ARG A 772 28.97 -19.51 4.12
C ARG A 772 27.69 -18.76 4.45
N LEU A 773 27.22 -18.89 5.67
CA LEU A 773 26.07 -18.17 6.21
C LEU A 773 26.55 -17.44 7.48
N SER A 774 26.61 -16.11 7.40
CA SER A 774 27.01 -15.24 8.51
C SER A 774 25.78 -14.50 9.05
N LEU A 775 25.60 -14.52 10.36
CA LEU A 775 24.55 -13.80 11.06
C LEU A 775 25.21 -12.70 11.89
N GLU A 776 24.89 -11.44 11.58
CA GLU A 776 25.31 -10.26 12.33
C GLU A 776 24.11 -9.70 13.10
N CYS A 777 24.19 -9.69 14.42
CA CYS A 777 23.09 -9.29 15.30
C CYS A 777 23.33 -7.89 15.90
N THR A 778 22.35 -7.00 15.74
CA THR A 778 22.39 -5.63 16.30
C THR A 778 21.07 -5.28 16.99
N GLY A 779 21.10 -4.32 17.92
CA GLY A 779 19.94 -3.89 18.71
C GLY A 779 19.80 -4.59 20.06
N GLU A 780 18.91 -4.08 20.90
CA GLU A 780 18.79 -4.47 22.31
C GLU A 780 17.66 -5.47 22.59
N TYR A 781 16.75 -5.69 21.63
CA TYR A 781 15.62 -6.59 21.84
C TYR A 781 16.06 -8.04 22.04
N ARG A 782 15.53 -8.68 23.09
CA ARG A 782 15.83 -10.07 23.40
C ARG A 782 15.07 -11.00 22.47
N SER A 783 15.78 -11.62 21.54
CA SER A 783 15.19 -12.67 20.70
C SER A 783 14.71 -13.89 21.52
N ALA A 784 13.56 -14.40 21.12
CA ALA A 784 13.03 -15.67 21.62
C ALA A 784 13.66 -16.89 20.91
N VAL A 785 14.31 -16.68 19.76
CA VAL A 785 14.94 -17.74 18.97
C VAL A 785 16.08 -18.39 19.77
N ARG A 786 15.96 -19.71 19.97
CA ARG A 786 16.95 -20.57 20.64
C ARG A 786 17.61 -21.55 19.69
N THR A 787 16.99 -21.83 18.56
CA THR A 787 17.48 -22.79 17.56
C THR A 787 17.38 -22.19 16.17
N LEU A 788 18.44 -22.32 15.39
CA LEU A 788 18.44 -22.04 13.95
C LEU A 788 18.46 -23.36 13.19
N LEU A 789 17.60 -23.48 12.20
CA LEU A 789 17.54 -24.60 11.28
C LEU A 789 17.83 -24.10 9.86
N PHE A 790 19.05 -24.26 9.39
CA PHE A 790 19.41 -23.90 8.02
C PHE A 790 18.99 -25.02 7.08
N ASP A 791 18.13 -24.70 6.11
CA ASP A 791 17.72 -25.58 5.02
C ASP A 791 18.35 -25.06 3.73
N VAL A 792 19.47 -25.67 3.37
CA VAL A 792 20.33 -25.18 2.29
C VAL A 792 20.21 -26.10 1.09
N VAL A 793 19.67 -25.54 0.01
CA VAL A 793 19.40 -26.28 -1.23
C VAL A 793 20.71 -26.60 -1.95
N ASN A 794 20.94 -27.88 -2.22
CA ASN A 794 22.02 -28.36 -3.07
C ASN A 794 21.67 -29.77 -3.58
N PRO A 795 20.90 -29.89 -4.69
CA PRO A 795 20.41 -31.19 -5.15
C PRO A 795 21.52 -32.13 -5.64
N ASP A 796 22.64 -31.56 -6.08
CA ASP A 796 23.71 -32.32 -6.72
C ASP A 796 24.59 -33.05 -5.72
N ARG A 797 24.71 -32.55 -4.48
CA ARG A 797 25.71 -33.05 -3.51
C ARG A 797 25.29 -32.90 -2.05
N ALA A 798 25.58 -33.94 -1.27
CA ALA A 798 25.62 -33.86 0.18
C ALA A 798 26.87 -33.09 0.66
N PRO A 799 26.82 -32.40 1.82
CA PRO A 799 28.00 -31.80 2.41
C PRO A 799 29.06 -32.85 2.77
N LEU A 800 30.33 -32.52 2.53
CA LEU A 800 31.49 -33.24 3.04
C LEU A 800 31.73 -32.94 4.53
N ARG A 801 31.52 -31.68 4.93
CA ARG A 801 31.64 -31.22 6.32
C ARG A 801 30.79 -29.98 6.55
N VAL A 802 30.38 -29.80 7.79
CA VAL A 802 29.72 -28.58 8.28
C VAL A 802 30.46 -28.08 9.49
N GLN A 803 30.68 -26.77 9.57
CA GLN A 803 31.34 -26.12 10.70
C GLN A 803 30.52 -24.92 11.18
N ARG A 804 30.52 -24.70 12.49
CA ARG A 804 30.00 -23.51 13.14
C ARG A 804 31.15 -22.85 13.88
N ASP A 805 31.42 -21.58 13.60
CA ASP A 805 32.50 -20.80 14.24
C ASP A 805 33.85 -21.57 14.22
N GLY A 806 34.13 -22.23 13.08
CA GLY A 806 35.32 -23.07 12.86
C GLY A 806 35.31 -24.44 13.55
N ARG A 807 34.25 -24.81 14.27
CA ARG A 807 34.11 -26.11 14.97
C ARG A 807 33.22 -27.07 14.19
N PRO A 808 33.58 -28.36 14.05
CA PRO A 808 32.75 -29.33 13.33
C PRO A 808 31.35 -29.49 13.93
N VAL A 809 30.34 -29.52 13.07
CA VAL A 809 28.96 -29.88 13.42
C VAL A 809 28.77 -31.38 13.11
N PRO A 810 28.32 -32.22 14.07
CA PRO A 810 28.19 -33.66 13.85
C PRO A 810 27.16 -34.02 12.77
N HIS A 811 27.51 -34.96 11.90
CA HIS A 811 26.55 -35.60 11.00
C HIS A 811 25.59 -36.51 11.78
N ARG A 812 24.31 -36.56 11.38
CA ARG A 812 23.26 -37.43 11.92
C ARG A 812 22.80 -38.40 10.85
N GLU A 813 22.46 -39.62 11.24
CA GLU A 813 22.10 -40.69 10.30
C GLU A 813 20.73 -40.46 9.67
N SER A 814 19.81 -39.84 10.41
CA SER A 814 18.43 -39.59 9.98
C SER A 814 17.91 -38.21 10.41
N PRO A 815 16.83 -37.69 9.78
CA PRO A 815 16.10 -36.52 10.26
C PRO A 815 15.60 -36.66 11.70
N GLU A 816 15.16 -37.85 12.11
CA GLU A 816 14.70 -38.15 13.46
C GLU A 816 15.86 -38.00 14.48
N ASP A 817 17.06 -38.46 14.14
CA ASP A 817 18.26 -38.25 14.96
C ASP A 817 18.65 -36.77 15.06
N LEU A 818 18.43 -36.00 13.99
CA LEU A 818 18.66 -34.55 14.01
C LEU A 818 17.64 -33.83 14.89
N GLU A 819 16.37 -34.24 14.83
CA GLU A 819 15.30 -33.67 15.65
C GLU A 819 15.60 -33.87 17.14
N ALA A 820 16.04 -35.07 17.52
CA ALA A 820 16.42 -35.42 18.90
C ALA A 820 17.74 -34.76 19.36
N ALA A 821 18.61 -34.34 18.44
CA ALA A 821 19.89 -33.71 18.77
C ALA A 821 19.76 -32.19 19.02
N GLU A 822 20.61 -31.63 19.88
CA GLU A 822 20.74 -30.18 20.04
C GLU A 822 21.50 -29.51 18.89
N LEU A 823 22.45 -30.24 18.30
CA LEU A 823 23.35 -29.78 17.25
C LEU A 823 23.59 -30.93 16.26
N GLY A 824 23.50 -30.65 14.97
CA GLY A 824 23.86 -31.63 13.95
C GLY A 824 23.48 -31.19 12.54
N TRP A 825 23.77 -32.04 11.56
CA TRP A 825 23.25 -31.90 10.21
C TRP A 825 22.88 -33.24 9.58
N VAL A 826 21.92 -33.22 8.67
CA VAL A 826 21.51 -34.37 7.84
C VAL A 826 21.25 -33.89 6.41
N TYR A 827 21.59 -34.71 5.42
CA TYR A 827 21.26 -34.43 4.02
C TYR A 827 20.05 -35.25 3.59
N ASN A 828 19.02 -34.59 3.06
CA ASN A 828 17.87 -35.24 2.48
C ASN A 828 18.09 -35.40 0.97
N ALA A 829 18.49 -36.60 0.55
CA ALA A 829 18.77 -36.89 -0.86
C ALA A 829 17.53 -36.84 -1.77
N SER A 830 16.34 -37.11 -1.23
CA SER A 830 15.08 -37.03 -2.00
C SER A 830 14.66 -35.59 -2.25
N LEU A 831 14.92 -34.70 -1.28
CA LEU A 831 14.61 -33.28 -1.39
C LEU A 831 15.76 -32.47 -2.02
N GLY A 832 17.01 -32.95 -1.97
CA GLY A 832 18.16 -32.23 -2.50
C GLY A 832 18.59 -31.04 -1.63
N SER A 833 18.57 -31.20 -0.30
CA SER A 833 18.92 -30.13 0.65
C SER A 833 19.57 -30.70 1.91
N VAL A 834 20.45 -29.90 2.53
CA VAL A 834 20.98 -30.17 3.86
C VAL A 834 20.19 -29.39 4.91
N LEU A 835 19.82 -30.07 5.99
CA LEU A 835 19.31 -29.45 7.20
C LEU A 835 20.41 -29.40 8.25
N VAL A 836 20.74 -28.20 8.73
CA VAL A 836 21.72 -27.96 9.80
C VAL A 836 21.00 -27.33 10.99
N LYS A 837 20.96 -28.03 12.11
CA LYS A 837 20.38 -27.54 13.37
C LYS A 837 21.48 -27.05 14.29
N VAL A 838 21.41 -25.79 14.72
CA VAL A 838 22.38 -25.20 15.66
C VAL A 838 21.67 -24.43 16.79
N PRO A 839 22.19 -24.48 18.03
CA PRO A 839 21.73 -23.59 19.10
C PRO A 839 22.12 -22.14 18.82
N HIS A 840 21.18 -21.22 19.00
CA HIS A 840 21.38 -19.78 18.87
C HIS A 840 21.43 -19.11 20.24
N THR A 841 22.52 -18.39 20.50
CA THR A 841 22.80 -17.69 21.76
C THR A 841 22.38 -16.23 21.74
N GLY A 842 21.75 -15.76 20.66
CA GLY A 842 21.43 -14.34 20.48
C GLY A 842 22.63 -13.49 20.05
N THR A 843 23.74 -14.12 19.65
CA THR A 843 24.98 -13.47 19.19
C THR A 843 25.26 -13.81 17.73
N ASP A 844 26.25 -13.15 17.15
CA ASP A 844 26.78 -13.47 15.83
C ASP A 844 27.13 -14.95 15.70
N LEU A 845 26.99 -15.46 14.48
CA LEU A 845 27.24 -16.86 14.14
C LEU A 845 27.72 -16.98 12.71
N ASP A 846 28.79 -17.76 12.52
CA ASP A 846 29.25 -18.17 11.20
C ASP A 846 29.03 -19.67 10.98
N LEU A 847 28.38 -20.03 9.88
CA LEU A 847 28.17 -21.40 9.44
C LEU A 847 28.85 -21.63 8.09
N GLU A 848 29.69 -22.66 8.00
CA GLU A 848 30.28 -23.11 6.75
C GLU A 848 29.77 -24.51 6.40
N ILE A 849 29.33 -24.68 5.15
CA ILE A 849 28.84 -25.95 4.61
C ILE A 849 29.64 -26.26 3.35
N SER A 850 30.56 -27.23 3.45
CA SER A 850 31.45 -27.61 2.35
C SER A 850 30.86 -28.75 1.53
N PHE A 851 30.59 -28.50 0.26
CA PHE A 851 30.20 -29.46 -0.78
C PHE A 851 31.38 -29.86 -1.69
N ASP A 852 32.61 -29.65 -1.21
CA ASP A 852 33.85 -30.07 -1.87
C ASP A 852 33.84 -31.57 -2.22
N HIS A 853 34.65 -31.94 -3.23
CA HIS A 853 34.78 -33.33 -3.65
C HIS A 853 35.41 -34.19 -2.56
N PHE A 854 34.83 -35.37 -2.34
CA PHE A 854 35.47 -36.43 -1.59
C PHE A 854 36.61 -37.05 -2.42
N ASP A 855 37.85 -36.85 -2.01
CA ASP A 855 39.02 -37.48 -2.64
C ASP A 855 39.27 -38.86 -2.03
N MET A 856 39.03 -39.92 -2.81
CA MET A 856 39.26 -41.31 -2.39
C MET A 856 40.74 -41.69 -2.27
N ILE A 857 41.66 -40.94 -2.88
CA ILE A 857 43.08 -41.31 -2.99
C ILE A 857 43.93 -40.70 -1.85
N GLY A 858 43.43 -39.64 -1.21
CA GLY A 858 44.18 -38.83 -0.23
C GLY A 858 43.93 -39.12 1.26
N MET A 859 43.22 -40.20 1.62
CA MET A 859 43.02 -40.60 3.03
C MET A 859 44.10 -41.53 3.56
#